data_AF-A0A327J444-F1
#
_entry.id   AF-A0A327J444-F1
#
_cell.length_a   1.000
_cell.length_b   1.000
_cell.length_c   1.000
_cell.angle_alpha   90.00
_cell.angle_beta   90.00
_cell.angle_gamma   90.00
#
_symmetry.space_group_name_H-M   'P 1'
#
loop_
_entity.id
_entity.type
_entity.pdbx_description
1 polymer ?
#
loop_
_entity_poly.entity_id
_entity_poly.type
_entity_poly.pdbx_seq_one_letter_code
_entity_poly.pdbx_strand_id
1 'polypeptide(L)'
;MKSLLTWCVENNRQDIIKSYVLTNIYTMQDISYGSKKLAYWYCDKCKTVYTQAIQNKTIQNQNCPICSHRRLVKGINDFETFCKNHSEFSHLLLEWDYEENTLKPDEIFPNYTKTIAWKCKNGHTWKTSPNNRIHNKNNCKKCSEEYRISFAEKVVLFYIKQTFSNVKENYRFIDNSQMELDIFIPDIKLGIEYDGSFWHKDSSKDQMKYKKCKECGILLYRIREQKCKKVEDIADKVYYLEEENNKDLDNAIETLFDYINEYLTNVEKPNVDWKRDYTNINNLVEYSIKEKSIVNYPLLLKQWNNTKNGNLTPDRVYANSNNPCYWVCDVCGYGNDENWFVSPNSRIESNGKINGCPVCSNKMLKIGINDFETFCKNNPKFLHLLSEWDYEKNKKKGLEINKIKFNDSSETIYWKCNKCGHSWNTKLNDRTVKNRGCKLCLNKTIVKNVNDIATTHPKIANEWDIDKNLKENGRTKYDTSYGYNKLVWWICPNGHSYQASPNDRCGKKHTGCPYCSNKKLLKGFNDFETFCHNNPEFLHLLSEWDYKKNSFKIDELVYGSNEVIAWKCSKCGHHWNTPLRRRTKCKYGCEKCAREENKEKIRVSRTKGKELSTVNPELAKYWDYDKNLERTPDNTAFGSNYVASWKCPNCNYSWKASVQYMGKKYKEKGIICSNCK
;
A
#
# COMPACT_ATOMS: atom_id res chain seq x y z
N MET A 1 -4.30 94.53 10.48
CA MET A 1 -4.36 93.14 10.97
C MET A 1 -3.13 92.42 10.43
N LYS A 2 -2.32 91.73 11.26
CA LYS A 2 -1.04 91.13 10.82
C LYS A 2 -1.25 90.11 9.68
N SER A 3 -0.22 89.90 8.85
CA SER A 3 -0.25 88.86 7.81
C SER A 3 -0.25 87.45 8.40
N LEU A 4 -0.68 86.50 7.58
CA LEU A 4 -0.47 85.06 7.64
C LEU A 4 0.85 84.68 8.31
N LEU A 5 1.91 84.99 7.57
CA LEU A 5 3.26 84.57 7.86
C LEU A 5 3.79 85.21 9.14
N THR A 6 3.62 86.52 9.30
CA THR A 6 4.09 87.25 10.48
C THR A 6 3.43 86.71 11.75
N TRP A 7 2.11 86.48 11.73
CA TRP A 7 1.41 85.91 12.88
C TRP A 7 1.90 84.48 13.20
N CYS A 8 2.11 83.63 12.19
CA CYS A 8 2.59 82.27 12.41
C CYS A 8 4.00 82.24 13.02
N VAL A 9 4.91 83.12 12.58
CA VAL A 9 6.27 83.22 13.12
C VAL A 9 6.25 83.68 14.59
N GLU A 10 5.49 84.74 14.89
CA GLU A 10 5.37 85.28 16.25
C GLU A 10 4.74 84.29 17.25
N ASN A 11 3.80 83.46 16.79
CA ASN A 11 3.09 82.48 17.63
C ASN A 11 3.67 81.07 17.52
N ASN A 12 4.86 80.91 16.92
CA ASN A 12 5.55 79.63 16.74
C ASN A 12 4.69 78.53 16.06
N ARG A 13 3.80 78.92 15.13
CA ARG A 13 2.88 78.02 14.39
C ARG A 13 3.48 77.52 13.08
N GLN A 14 4.63 76.86 13.17
CA GLN A 14 5.31 76.25 12.02
C GLN A 14 4.45 75.17 11.34
N ASP A 15 3.53 74.53 12.07
CA ASP A 15 2.56 73.58 11.55
C ASP A 15 1.59 74.21 10.54
N ILE A 16 1.19 75.47 10.75
CA ILE A 16 0.32 76.20 9.82
C ILE A 16 1.08 76.58 8.56
N ILE A 17 2.34 77.03 8.71
CA ILE A 17 3.21 77.36 7.57
C ILE A 17 3.41 76.11 6.68
N LYS A 18 3.79 74.98 7.28
CA LYS A 18 4.01 73.71 6.56
C LYS A 18 2.75 73.17 5.89
N SER A 19 1.58 73.41 6.49
CA SER A 19 0.31 72.95 5.91
C SER A 19 -0.27 73.89 4.85
N TYR A 20 0.23 75.12 4.67
CA TYR A 20 -0.29 76.04 3.66
C TYR A 20 0.20 75.66 2.26
N VAL A 21 -0.71 75.35 1.34
CA VAL A 21 -0.34 74.89 -0.01
C VAL A 21 0.11 76.06 -0.88
N LEU A 22 1.19 75.88 -1.66
CA LEU A 22 1.78 76.94 -2.49
C LEU A 22 0.87 77.42 -3.64
N THR A 23 -0.09 76.62 -4.08
CA THR A 23 -1.05 76.95 -5.14
C THR A 23 -2.24 77.79 -4.66
N ASN A 24 -2.24 78.24 -3.40
CA ASN A 24 -3.22 79.19 -2.90
C ASN A 24 -3.18 80.51 -3.69
N ILE A 25 -4.36 81.11 -3.90
CA ILE A 25 -4.51 82.38 -4.63
C ILE A 25 -3.77 83.53 -3.93
N TYR A 26 -3.68 83.50 -2.60
CA TYR A 26 -2.99 84.51 -1.80
C TYR A 26 -1.75 83.89 -1.17
N THR A 27 -0.62 84.59 -1.20
CA THR A 27 0.54 84.17 -0.41
C THR A 27 0.27 84.40 1.08
N MET A 28 1.02 83.72 1.95
CA MET A 28 0.90 83.95 3.40
C MET A 28 1.28 85.39 3.82
N GLN A 29 1.97 86.15 2.96
CA GLN A 29 2.30 87.54 3.21
C GLN A 29 1.15 88.49 2.88
N ASP A 30 0.30 88.12 1.92
CA ASP A 30 -0.75 88.99 1.33
C ASP A 30 -2.12 88.84 2.01
N ILE A 31 -2.28 87.89 2.94
CA ILE A 31 -3.55 87.60 3.59
C ILE A 31 -3.43 87.65 5.10
N SER A 32 -4.44 88.17 5.80
CA SER A 32 -4.41 88.27 7.26
C SER A 32 -4.79 86.96 7.96
N TYR A 33 -4.18 86.69 9.13
CA TYR A 33 -4.47 85.51 9.95
C TYR A 33 -5.94 85.40 10.40
N GLY A 34 -6.69 86.51 10.46
CA GLY A 34 -8.12 86.53 10.81
C GLY A 34 -9.07 86.42 9.61
N SER A 35 -8.57 86.11 8.42
CA SER A 35 -9.37 86.08 7.20
C SER A 35 -10.40 84.94 7.16
N LYS A 36 -11.63 85.26 6.73
CA LYS A 36 -12.69 84.28 6.42
C LYS A 36 -12.51 83.59 5.06
N LYS A 37 -11.55 84.04 4.23
CA LYS A 37 -11.28 83.43 2.92
C LYS A 37 -10.77 81.99 3.10
N LEU A 38 -11.22 81.11 2.20
CA LEU A 38 -10.75 79.72 2.13
C LEU A 38 -9.32 79.68 1.60
N ALA A 39 -8.52 78.81 2.19
CA ALA A 39 -7.21 78.41 1.68
C ALA A 39 -7.14 76.88 1.58
N TYR A 40 -6.26 76.38 0.71
CA TYR A 40 -5.88 75.00 0.60
C TYR A 40 -4.83 74.68 1.66
N TRP A 41 -5.10 73.63 2.42
CA TRP A 41 -4.27 73.13 3.51
C TRP A 41 -3.94 71.67 3.25
N TYR A 42 -2.66 71.29 3.39
CA TYR A 42 -2.23 69.90 3.41
C TYR A 42 -2.32 69.34 4.82
N CYS A 43 -2.95 68.19 4.99
CA CYS A 43 -2.95 67.47 6.26
C CYS A 43 -1.91 66.35 6.25
N ASP A 44 -0.94 66.39 7.16
CA ASP A 44 0.03 65.32 7.30
C ASP A 44 -0.55 63.99 7.80
N LYS A 45 -1.72 64.01 8.46
CA LYS A 45 -2.35 62.80 9.01
C LYS A 45 -3.11 62.00 7.95
N CYS A 46 -3.97 62.65 7.15
CA CYS A 46 -4.69 61.99 6.06
C CYS A 46 -4.04 62.19 4.68
N LYS A 47 -2.86 62.81 4.61
CA LYS A 47 -2.06 63.04 3.39
C LYS A 47 -2.85 63.70 2.25
N THR A 48 -3.79 64.57 2.61
CA THR A 48 -4.77 65.13 1.66
C THR A 48 -4.85 66.64 1.78
N VAL A 49 -5.07 67.30 0.64
CA VAL A 49 -5.34 68.73 0.57
C VAL A 49 -6.82 69.00 0.82
N TYR A 50 -7.13 69.94 1.70
CA TYR A 50 -8.50 70.33 2.02
C TYR A 50 -8.64 71.85 2.09
N THR A 51 -9.85 72.34 1.84
CA THR A 51 -10.18 73.77 1.96
C THR A 51 -10.74 74.10 3.34
N GLN A 52 -10.19 75.15 3.97
CA GLN A 52 -10.69 75.70 5.23
C GLN A 52 -10.36 77.20 5.34
N ALA A 53 -11.20 77.96 6.03
CA ALA A 53 -10.96 79.39 6.24
C ALA A 53 -9.71 79.61 7.11
N ILE A 54 -8.95 80.67 6.83
CA ILE A 54 -7.70 80.96 7.53
C ILE A 54 -7.92 81.17 9.03
N GLN A 55 -8.93 81.96 9.40
CA GLN A 55 -9.32 82.18 10.80
C GLN A 55 -9.65 80.89 11.56
N ASN A 56 -10.11 79.83 10.87
CA ASN A 56 -10.47 78.58 11.53
C ASN A 56 -9.21 77.82 11.96
N LYS A 57 -8.11 77.92 11.19
CA LYS A 57 -6.81 77.30 11.50
C LYS A 57 -6.01 78.09 12.54
N THR A 58 -6.15 79.41 12.56
CA THR A 58 -5.39 80.32 13.44
C THR A 58 -6.14 80.64 14.73
N ILE A 59 -7.28 81.32 14.65
CA ILE A 59 -8.04 81.84 15.80
C ILE A 59 -8.84 80.72 16.47
N GLN A 60 -9.56 79.92 15.68
CA GLN A 60 -10.43 78.85 16.22
C GLN A 60 -9.69 77.52 16.44
N ASN A 61 -8.42 77.44 16.00
CA ASN A 61 -7.55 76.27 16.09
C ASN A 61 -8.23 74.94 15.69
N GLN A 62 -9.08 74.98 14.66
CA GLN A 62 -9.80 73.81 14.17
C GLN A 62 -8.84 72.83 13.47
N ASN A 63 -8.94 71.57 13.87
CA ASN A 63 -8.24 70.47 13.20
C ASN A 63 -8.78 70.19 11.79
N CYS A 64 -8.02 69.41 11.01
CA CYS A 64 -8.41 68.98 9.67
C CYS A 64 -9.83 68.39 9.69
N PRO A 65 -10.77 68.93 8.88
CA PRO A 65 -12.17 68.50 8.89
C PRO A 65 -12.37 67.06 8.40
N ILE A 66 -11.41 66.53 7.63
CA ILE A 66 -11.41 65.13 7.17
C ILE A 66 -11.05 64.21 8.35
N CYS A 67 -9.91 64.45 9.00
CA CYS A 67 -9.49 63.64 10.15
C CYS A 67 -10.43 63.74 11.36
N SER A 68 -11.20 64.83 11.48
CA SER A 68 -12.16 65.03 12.57
C SER A 68 -13.59 64.59 12.21
N HIS A 69 -13.79 63.83 11.13
CA HIS A 69 -15.10 63.35 10.66
C HIS A 69 -16.16 64.45 10.47
N ARG A 70 -15.73 65.68 10.15
CA ARG A 70 -16.63 66.81 9.81
C ARG A 70 -16.84 66.97 8.31
N ARG A 71 -15.94 66.43 7.49
CA ARG A 71 -16.04 66.38 6.03
C ARG A 71 -15.72 64.95 5.56
N LEU A 72 -16.66 64.36 4.84
CA LEU A 72 -16.50 63.04 4.23
C LEU A 72 -15.67 63.18 2.95
N VAL A 73 -14.68 62.31 2.79
CA VAL A 73 -13.89 62.18 1.57
C VAL A 73 -13.74 60.69 1.25
N LYS A 74 -14.31 60.31 0.12
CA LYS A 74 -14.23 58.95 -0.43
C LYS A 74 -12.77 58.53 -0.62
N GLY A 75 -12.46 57.30 -0.23
CA GLY A 75 -11.10 56.74 -0.25
C GLY A 75 -10.25 57.10 0.97
N ILE A 76 -10.80 57.81 1.96
CA ILE A 76 -10.03 58.29 3.12
C ILE A 76 -10.72 57.97 4.45
N ASN A 77 -11.90 58.53 4.67
CA ASN A 77 -12.59 58.47 5.96
C ASN A 77 -14.04 58.02 5.87
N ASP A 78 -14.43 57.49 4.72
CA ASP A 78 -15.70 56.82 4.51
C ASP A 78 -15.72 55.39 5.08
N PHE A 79 -16.92 54.85 5.27
CA PHE A 79 -17.13 53.54 5.87
C PHE A 79 -16.57 52.39 5.01
N GLU A 80 -16.64 52.49 3.67
CA GLU A 80 -16.04 51.49 2.78
C GLU A 80 -14.53 51.37 2.98
N THR A 81 -13.84 52.51 2.94
CA THR A 81 -12.38 52.61 3.16
C THR A 81 -12.01 52.14 4.56
N PHE A 82 -12.80 52.50 5.59
CA PHE A 82 -12.60 52.02 6.94
C PHE A 82 -12.66 50.48 7.01
N CYS A 83 -13.70 49.86 6.47
CA CYS A 83 -13.86 48.40 6.47
C CYS A 83 -12.78 47.67 5.66
N LYS A 84 -12.28 48.27 4.57
CA LYS A 84 -11.16 47.71 3.78
C LYS A 84 -9.83 47.78 4.53
N ASN A 85 -9.61 48.84 5.30
CA ASN A 85 -8.37 49.04 6.06
C ASN A 85 -8.35 48.29 7.41
N HIS A 86 -9.50 47.79 7.87
CA HIS A 86 -9.64 47.04 9.13
C HIS A 86 -10.22 45.66 8.86
N SER A 87 -9.33 44.66 8.79
CA SER A 87 -9.68 43.28 8.42
C SER A 87 -10.86 42.70 9.21
N GLU A 88 -10.98 43.06 10.49
CA GLU A 88 -12.03 42.64 11.41
C GLU A 88 -13.42 43.18 11.04
N PHE A 89 -13.51 44.26 10.26
CA PHE A 89 -14.77 44.89 9.83
C PHE A 89 -15.07 44.69 8.33
N SER A 90 -14.21 43.97 7.61
CA SER A 90 -14.38 43.68 6.18
C SER A 90 -15.72 42.99 5.86
N HIS A 91 -16.18 42.11 6.75
CA HIS A 91 -17.46 41.40 6.64
C HIS A 91 -18.67 42.33 6.59
N LEU A 92 -18.58 43.55 7.14
CA LEU A 92 -19.69 44.50 7.13
C LEU A 92 -20.06 44.94 5.71
N LEU A 93 -19.09 45.03 4.80
CA LEU A 93 -19.36 45.37 3.40
C LEU A 93 -20.07 44.24 2.64
N LEU A 94 -19.80 42.99 3.03
CA LEU A 94 -20.50 41.82 2.48
C LEU A 94 -21.93 41.71 2.99
N GLU A 95 -22.19 42.23 4.19
CA GLU A 95 -23.51 42.23 4.81
C GLU A 95 -24.33 43.49 4.53
N TRP A 96 -23.78 44.45 3.78
CA TRP A 96 -24.52 45.63 3.36
C TRP A 96 -25.61 45.22 2.37
N ASP A 97 -26.86 45.61 2.64
CA ASP A 97 -27.95 45.32 1.72
C ASP A 97 -27.99 46.39 0.61
N TYR A 98 -27.33 46.14 -0.52
CA TYR A 98 -27.26 47.08 -1.64
C TYR A 98 -28.59 47.21 -2.41
N GLU A 99 -29.54 46.30 -2.19
CA GLU A 99 -30.86 46.34 -2.83
C GLU A 99 -31.82 47.24 -2.05
N GLU A 100 -31.81 47.14 -0.71
CA GLU A 100 -32.71 47.90 0.16
C GLU A 100 -32.18 49.31 0.50
N ASN A 101 -30.86 49.51 0.53
CA ASN A 101 -30.28 50.80 0.92
C ASN A 101 -30.07 51.75 -0.26
N THR A 102 -30.46 53.01 -0.07
CA THR A 102 -30.19 54.09 -1.02
C THR A 102 -28.80 54.70 -0.87
N LEU A 103 -28.22 54.67 0.34
CA LEU A 103 -26.87 55.15 0.63
C LEU A 103 -25.84 54.06 0.35
N LYS A 104 -24.71 54.44 -0.24
CA LYS A 104 -23.57 53.54 -0.43
C LYS A 104 -22.59 53.60 0.76
N PRO A 105 -21.81 52.53 1.00
CA PRO A 105 -20.80 52.51 2.05
C PRO A 105 -19.76 53.64 1.98
N ASP A 106 -19.44 54.16 0.80
CA ASP A 106 -18.50 55.26 0.58
C ASP A 106 -19.10 56.66 0.78
N GLU A 107 -20.41 56.75 1.04
CA GLU A 107 -21.17 58.00 1.21
C GLU A 107 -21.44 58.34 2.69
N ILE A 108 -20.95 57.53 3.62
CA ILE A 108 -21.15 57.70 5.06
C ILE A 108 -19.86 57.55 5.85
N PHE A 109 -19.83 58.12 7.07
CA PHE A 109 -18.75 57.87 8.02
C PHE A 109 -18.94 56.53 8.78
N PRO A 110 -17.87 55.95 9.33
CA PRO A 110 -17.99 54.76 10.18
C PRO A 110 -18.88 54.94 11.43
N ASN A 111 -18.88 56.14 12.01
CA ASN A 111 -19.71 56.48 13.17
C ASN A 111 -21.14 56.93 12.79
N TYR A 112 -21.61 56.61 11.58
CA TYR A 112 -22.97 56.92 11.16
C TYR A 112 -24.00 56.27 12.08
N THR A 113 -24.89 57.08 12.65
CA THR A 113 -25.81 56.67 13.72
C THR A 113 -27.21 56.32 13.25
N LYS A 114 -27.59 56.72 12.02
CA LYS A 114 -28.89 56.34 11.45
C LYS A 114 -28.87 54.87 11.00
N THR A 115 -30.03 54.26 10.97
CA THR A 115 -30.22 52.87 10.60
C THR A 115 -30.02 52.64 9.11
N ILE A 116 -29.38 51.51 8.79
CA ILE A 116 -29.13 50.98 7.45
C ILE A 116 -29.62 49.52 7.46
N ALA A 117 -30.06 49.00 6.33
CA ALA A 117 -30.41 47.60 6.16
C ALA A 117 -29.17 46.72 5.97
N TRP A 118 -29.16 45.58 6.63
CA TRP A 118 -28.10 44.58 6.53
C TRP A 118 -28.71 43.25 6.15
N LYS A 119 -27.97 42.45 5.37
CA LYS A 119 -28.36 41.12 4.90
C LYS A 119 -27.20 40.17 5.16
N CYS A 120 -27.38 39.18 6.02
CA CYS A 120 -26.29 38.26 6.36
C CYS A 120 -26.09 37.23 5.25
N LYS A 121 -25.04 36.42 5.35
CA LYS A 121 -24.76 35.32 4.41
C LYS A 121 -25.90 34.30 4.29
N ASN A 122 -26.76 34.17 5.31
CA ASN A 122 -27.94 33.30 5.28
C ASN A 122 -29.18 33.97 4.66
N GLY A 123 -29.07 35.22 4.20
CA GLY A 123 -30.18 35.99 3.62
C GLY A 123 -31.08 36.69 4.63
N HIS A 124 -30.83 36.56 5.93
CA HIS A 124 -31.61 37.27 6.95
C HIS A 124 -31.34 38.77 6.91
N THR A 125 -32.41 39.56 6.95
CA THR A 125 -32.33 41.02 6.92
C THR A 125 -32.62 41.65 8.28
N TRP A 126 -31.88 42.69 8.66
CA TRP A 126 -32.17 43.50 9.85
C TRP A 126 -31.72 44.96 9.67
N LYS A 127 -32.25 45.88 10.47
CA LYS A 127 -31.92 47.31 10.41
C LYS A 127 -31.18 47.74 11.68
N THR A 128 -29.99 48.32 11.53
CA THR A 128 -29.21 48.94 12.62
C THR A 128 -28.17 49.92 12.05
N SER A 129 -27.53 50.74 12.88
CA SER A 129 -26.55 51.71 12.41
C SER A 129 -25.14 51.10 12.24
N PRO A 130 -24.33 51.57 11.27
CA PRO A 130 -22.92 51.20 11.14
C PRO A 130 -22.13 51.38 12.45
N ASN A 131 -22.39 52.48 13.18
CA ASN A 131 -21.76 52.73 14.48
C ASN A 131 -22.03 51.60 15.49
N ASN A 132 -23.27 51.09 15.54
CA ASN A 132 -23.63 49.96 16.41
C ASN A 132 -23.01 48.63 15.94
N ARG A 133 -22.81 48.44 14.64
CA ARG A 133 -22.12 47.26 14.10
C ARG A 133 -20.64 47.24 14.53
N ILE A 134 -19.98 48.40 14.47
CA ILE A 134 -18.56 48.54 14.86
C ILE A 134 -18.38 48.37 16.37
N HIS A 135 -19.16 49.09 17.19
CA HIS A 135 -18.93 49.14 18.64
C HIS A 135 -19.69 48.09 19.44
N ASN A 136 -20.96 47.86 19.10
CA ASN A 136 -21.86 46.99 19.88
C ASN A 136 -22.04 45.59 19.25
N LYS A 137 -21.39 45.31 18.11
CA LYS A 137 -21.45 44.03 17.38
C LYS A 137 -22.89 43.53 17.20
N ASN A 138 -23.80 44.44 16.85
CA ASN A 138 -25.23 44.15 16.68
C ASN A 138 -25.48 43.39 15.36
N ASN A 139 -25.05 42.12 15.36
CA ASN A 139 -25.07 41.20 14.23
C ASN A 139 -26.48 40.59 14.05
N CYS A 140 -26.64 39.77 13.01
CA CYS A 140 -27.90 39.12 12.71
C CYS A 140 -28.46 38.34 13.90
N LYS A 141 -29.62 38.78 14.41
CA LYS A 141 -30.30 38.13 15.55
C LYS A 141 -30.70 36.69 15.27
N LYS A 142 -31.26 36.40 14.09
CA LYS A 142 -31.60 35.03 13.66
C LYS A 142 -30.40 34.08 13.64
N CYS A 143 -29.26 34.51 13.10
CA CYS A 143 -28.03 33.70 13.17
C CYS A 143 -27.50 33.56 14.60
N SER A 144 -27.79 34.52 15.48
CA SER A 144 -27.43 34.43 16.90
C SER A 144 -28.39 33.56 17.72
N GLU A 145 -29.63 33.32 17.25
CA GLU A 145 -30.62 32.45 17.91
C GLU A 145 -30.18 30.99 17.92
N GLU A 146 -29.41 30.54 16.92
CA GLU A 146 -28.78 29.21 16.95
C GLU A 146 -27.89 29.02 18.19
N TYR A 147 -27.25 30.08 18.71
CA TYR A 147 -26.45 29.99 19.93
C TYR A 147 -27.29 29.88 21.21
N ARG A 148 -28.61 30.10 21.12
CA ARG A 148 -29.56 30.07 22.25
C ARG A 148 -30.41 28.80 22.27
N ILE A 149 -30.60 28.14 21.13
CA ILE A 149 -31.44 26.96 21.00
C ILE A 149 -30.58 25.69 21.01
N SER A 150 -30.84 24.80 21.96
CA SER A 150 -30.17 23.49 22.01
C SER A 150 -30.81 22.52 21.02
N PHE A 151 -30.03 21.67 20.34
CA PHE A 151 -30.61 20.57 19.55
C PHE A 151 -31.53 19.71 20.42
N ALA A 152 -31.19 19.50 21.68
CA ALA A 152 -31.99 18.70 22.61
C ALA A 152 -33.35 19.35 22.94
N GLU A 153 -33.42 20.67 23.04
CA GLU A 153 -34.68 21.42 23.17
C GLU A 153 -35.60 21.14 21.98
N LYS A 154 -35.03 21.10 20.76
CA LYS A 154 -35.77 20.80 19.53
C LYS A 154 -36.24 19.35 19.45
N VAL A 155 -35.54 18.42 20.07
CA VAL A 155 -36.02 17.03 20.24
C VAL A 155 -37.28 17.03 21.11
N VAL A 156 -37.24 17.68 22.28
CA VAL A 156 -38.41 17.76 23.19
C VAL A 156 -39.60 18.40 22.47
N LEU A 157 -39.36 19.53 21.79
CA LEU A 157 -40.37 20.22 20.99
C LEU A 157 -40.99 19.32 19.91
N PHE A 158 -40.16 18.56 19.18
CA PHE A 158 -40.62 17.69 18.10
C PHE A 158 -41.67 16.70 18.59
N TYR A 159 -41.43 16.03 19.72
CA TYR A 159 -42.38 15.06 20.28
C TYR A 159 -43.59 15.74 20.94
N ILE A 160 -43.42 16.87 21.61
CA ILE A 160 -44.55 17.63 22.17
C ILE A 160 -45.50 18.08 21.04
N LYS A 161 -44.99 18.50 19.89
CA LYS A 161 -45.79 18.88 18.72
C LYS A 161 -46.54 17.73 18.04
N GLN A 162 -46.17 16.47 18.29
CA GLN A 162 -46.93 15.32 17.77
C GLN A 162 -48.26 15.15 18.52
N THR A 163 -48.31 15.60 19.78
CA THR A 163 -49.47 15.47 20.65
C THR A 163 -50.26 16.76 20.76
N PHE A 164 -49.58 17.91 20.83
CA PHE A 164 -50.20 19.21 21.04
C PHE A 164 -50.03 20.11 19.82
N SER A 165 -51.13 20.67 19.33
CA SER A 165 -51.12 21.57 18.15
C SER A 165 -50.82 23.02 18.50
N ASN A 166 -51.13 23.46 19.73
CA ASN A 166 -51.00 24.85 20.18
C ASN A 166 -49.71 25.12 21.00
N VAL A 167 -48.57 24.59 20.56
CA VAL A 167 -47.31 24.71 21.29
C VAL A 167 -46.60 26.02 20.93
N LYS A 168 -46.16 26.78 21.93
CA LYS A 168 -45.41 28.03 21.75
C LYS A 168 -43.94 27.84 22.11
N GLU A 169 -43.04 28.27 21.23
CA GLU A 169 -41.59 28.26 21.45
C GLU A 169 -41.13 29.63 21.96
N ASN A 170 -40.12 29.67 22.83
CA ASN A 170 -39.53 30.91 23.37
C ASN A 170 -40.61 31.88 23.92
N TYR A 171 -41.58 31.33 24.66
CA TYR A 171 -42.78 32.04 25.06
C TYR A 171 -42.49 33.02 26.19
N ARG A 172 -42.67 34.32 25.93
CA ARG A 172 -42.61 35.35 26.96
C ARG A 172 -43.92 35.39 27.74
N PHE A 173 -43.87 34.95 28.98
CA PHE A 173 -45.03 34.87 29.86
C PHE A 173 -45.21 36.12 30.76
N ILE A 174 -44.27 37.08 30.69
CA ILE A 174 -44.35 38.37 31.37
C ILE A 174 -44.06 39.49 30.37
N ASP A 175 -45.03 40.40 30.24
CA ASP A 175 -44.92 41.58 29.39
C ASP A 175 -43.74 42.47 29.79
N ASN A 176 -43.05 43.01 28.77
CA ASN A 176 -41.86 43.87 28.93
C ASN A 176 -40.70 43.25 29.72
N SER A 177 -40.68 41.92 29.91
CA SER A 177 -39.55 41.20 30.50
C SER A 177 -38.71 40.46 29.45
N GLN A 178 -37.51 40.04 29.85
CA GLN A 178 -36.68 39.08 29.11
C GLN A 178 -36.91 37.62 29.55
N MET A 179 -37.91 37.35 30.39
CA MET A 179 -38.21 35.99 30.83
C MET A 179 -39.03 35.27 29.75
N GLU A 180 -38.45 34.23 29.18
CA GLU A 180 -39.06 33.35 28.17
C GLU A 180 -39.04 31.91 28.64
N LEU A 181 -40.01 31.10 28.23
CA LEU A 181 -40.05 29.65 28.41
C LEU A 181 -39.64 28.98 27.11
N ASP A 182 -38.77 27.97 27.15
CA ASP A 182 -38.31 27.30 25.92
C ASP A 182 -39.50 26.72 25.14
N ILE A 183 -40.36 25.98 25.84
CA ILE A 183 -41.60 25.43 25.31
C ILE A 183 -42.74 25.74 26.28
N PHE A 184 -43.87 26.20 25.76
CA PHE A 184 -45.09 26.44 26.54
C PHE A 184 -46.29 25.79 25.87
N ILE A 185 -47.05 25.03 26.67
CA ILE A 185 -48.30 24.37 26.28
C ILE A 185 -49.45 25.12 26.97
N PRO A 186 -50.15 26.02 26.26
CA PRO A 186 -51.18 26.88 26.85
C PRO A 186 -52.35 26.11 27.47
N ASP A 187 -52.74 24.99 26.84
CA ASP A 187 -53.94 24.23 27.19
C ASP A 187 -53.88 23.68 28.63
N ILE A 188 -52.68 23.39 29.12
CA ILE A 188 -52.40 22.94 30.49
C ILE A 188 -51.53 23.90 31.30
N LYS A 189 -51.24 25.08 30.74
CA LYS A 189 -50.32 26.07 31.32
C LYS A 189 -48.99 25.46 31.80
N LEU A 190 -48.41 24.56 30.99
CA LEU A 190 -47.14 23.91 31.29
C LEU A 190 -46.01 24.60 30.52
N GLY A 191 -45.04 25.14 31.25
CA GLY A 191 -43.74 25.56 30.75
C GLY A 191 -42.73 24.41 30.87
N ILE A 192 -41.93 24.20 29.83
CA ILE A 192 -40.87 23.21 29.78
C ILE A 192 -39.57 23.91 29.42
N GLU A 193 -38.53 23.61 30.18
CA GLU A 193 -37.20 24.19 30.06
C GLU A 193 -36.17 23.08 29.82
N TYR A 194 -35.24 23.33 28.90
CA TYR A 194 -34.06 22.50 28.68
C TYR A 194 -32.80 23.24 29.16
N ASP A 195 -32.29 22.85 30.33
CA ASP A 195 -31.18 23.53 30.97
C ASP A 195 -29.82 22.93 30.54
N GLY A 196 -29.10 23.65 29.68
CA GLY A 196 -27.74 23.32 29.28
C GLY A 196 -26.68 23.65 30.36
N SER A 197 -25.74 22.73 30.59
CA SER A 197 -24.72 22.82 31.66
C SER A 197 -23.77 24.01 31.56
N PHE A 198 -23.63 24.60 30.37
CA PHE A 198 -22.82 25.81 30.18
C PHE A 198 -23.42 27.06 30.83
N TRP A 199 -24.76 27.19 30.79
CA TRP A 199 -25.48 28.40 31.19
C TRP A 199 -26.01 28.35 32.63
N HIS A 200 -26.34 27.17 33.15
CA HIS A 200 -26.98 26.99 34.46
C HIS A 200 -25.97 26.70 35.59
N LYS A 201 -24.97 27.58 35.76
CA LYS A 201 -23.98 27.50 36.86
C LYS A 201 -24.43 28.15 38.17
N ASP A 202 -25.32 29.13 38.06
CA ASP A 202 -25.92 29.92 39.14
C ASP A 202 -27.43 29.73 39.11
N SER A 203 -27.99 29.25 40.23
CA SER A 203 -29.41 28.90 40.35
C SER A 203 -30.32 30.05 40.74
N SER A 204 -29.78 31.21 41.11
CA SER A 204 -30.58 32.37 41.55
C SER A 204 -31.59 32.82 40.48
N LYS A 205 -31.17 32.82 39.21
CA LYS A 205 -32.03 33.13 38.07
C LYS A 205 -33.11 32.07 37.85
N ASP A 206 -32.76 30.80 38.03
CA ASP A 206 -33.68 29.68 37.86
C ASP A 206 -34.79 29.69 38.91
N GLN A 207 -34.43 29.94 40.17
CA GLN A 207 -35.38 30.08 41.28
C GLN A 207 -36.29 31.30 41.09
N MET A 208 -35.74 32.43 40.63
CA MET A 208 -36.55 33.63 40.32
C MET A 208 -37.55 33.36 39.19
N LYS A 209 -37.12 32.66 38.12
CA LYS A 209 -38.00 32.26 37.02
C LYS A 209 -39.11 31.32 37.50
N TYR A 210 -38.78 30.35 38.36
CA TYR A 210 -39.78 29.44 38.93
C TYR A 210 -40.81 30.17 39.80
N LYS A 211 -40.36 31.05 40.69
CA LYS A 211 -41.24 31.89 41.50
C LYS A 211 -42.22 32.68 40.63
N LYS A 212 -41.71 33.28 39.54
CA LYS A 212 -42.53 34.03 38.59
C LYS A 212 -43.53 33.16 37.82
N CYS A 213 -43.16 31.93 37.46
CA CYS A 213 -44.10 30.96 36.87
C CYS A 213 -45.24 30.65 37.84
N LYS A 214 -44.95 30.42 39.13
CA LYS A 214 -45.98 30.21 40.17
C LYS A 214 -46.93 31.40 40.30
N GLU A 215 -46.40 32.63 40.33
CA GLU A 215 -47.20 33.86 40.38
C GLU A 215 -48.17 33.96 39.17
N CYS A 216 -47.79 33.40 38.01
CA CYS A 216 -48.61 33.39 36.80
C CYS A 216 -49.50 32.13 36.67
N GLY A 217 -49.47 31.21 37.64
CA GLY A 217 -50.20 29.93 37.58
C GLY A 217 -49.71 29.00 36.46
N ILE A 218 -48.42 29.03 36.16
CA ILE A 218 -47.76 28.18 35.16
C ILE A 218 -47.02 27.06 35.89
N LEU A 219 -47.31 25.81 35.53
CA LEU A 219 -46.52 24.64 35.95
C LEU A 219 -45.19 24.66 35.20
N LEU A 220 -44.08 24.37 35.89
CA LEU A 220 -42.75 24.35 35.30
C LEU A 220 -42.12 22.97 35.40
N TYR A 221 -41.74 22.41 34.26
CA TYR A 221 -40.94 21.18 34.14
C TYR A 221 -39.55 21.52 33.60
N ARG A 222 -38.50 21.01 34.24
CA ARG A 222 -37.10 21.21 33.78
C ARG A 222 -36.45 19.89 33.42
N ILE A 223 -35.83 19.83 32.25
CA ILE A 223 -34.88 18.78 31.87
C ILE A 223 -33.48 19.39 32.00
N ARG A 224 -32.62 18.81 32.86
CA ARG A 224 -31.26 19.31 33.12
C ARG A 224 -30.20 18.34 32.61
N GLU A 225 -29.19 18.87 31.92
CA GLU A 225 -27.99 18.09 31.58
C GLU A 225 -27.26 17.59 32.84
N GLN A 226 -26.59 16.43 32.72
CA GLN A 226 -25.88 15.75 33.81
C GLN A 226 -24.91 16.65 34.59
N LYS A 227 -24.26 17.61 33.92
CA LYS A 227 -23.27 18.53 34.51
C LYS A 227 -23.88 19.75 35.21
N CYS A 228 -25.20 19.95 35.10
CA CYS A 228 -25.89 20.99 35.84
C CYS A 228 -25.85 20.69 37.34
N LYS A 229 -25.73 21.72 38.18
CA LYS A 229 -25.86 21.55 39.62
C LYS A 229 -27.26 21.04 39.96
N LYS A 230 -27.34 20.07 40.87
CA LYS A 230 -28.60 19.67 41.49
C LYS A 230 -29.03 20.76 42.45
N VAL A 231 -30.23 21.30 42.22
CA VAL A 231 -30.78 22.41 42.99
C VAL A 231 -32.26 22.17 43.21
N GLU A 232 -32.72 22.52 44.41
CA GLU A 232 -34.13 22.47 44.81
C GLU A 232 -34.83 23.80 44.48
N ASP A 233 -36.17 23.79 44.45
CA ASP A 233 -37.00 24.98 44.24
C ASP A 233 -36.75 25.73 42.92
N ILE A 234 -36.60 25.00 41.83
CA ILE A 234 -36.38 25.57 40.48
C ILE A 234 -37.45 25.19 39.45
N ALA A 235 -38.32 24.24 39.77
CA ALA A 235 -39.43 23.75 38.94
C ALA A 235 -40.35 22.86 39.80
N ASP A 236 -41.57 22.59 39.31
CA ASP A 236 -42.50 21.64 39.95
C ASP A 236 -42.02 20.20 39.77
N LYS A 237 -41.35 19.93 38.65
CA LYS A 237 -40.63 18.68 38.41
C LYS A 237 -39.31 18.95 37.69
N VAL A 238 -38.27 18.24 38.12
CA VAL A 238 -36.96 18.28 37.46
C VAL A 238 -36.56 16.86 37.07
N TYR A 239 -36.21 16.67 35.80
CA TYR A 239 -35.53 15.48 35.30
C TYR A 239 -34.05 15.79 35.10
N TYR A 240 -33.17 15.00 35.68
CA TYR A 240 -31.72 15.12 35.49
C TYR A 240 -31.26 14.01 34.57
N LEU A 241 -30.71 14.37 33.42
CA LEU A 241 -30.15 13.40 32.48
C LEU A 241 -29.00 12.64 33.16
N GLU A 242 -29.04 11.31 33.07
CA GLU A 242 -28.03 10.44 33.66
C GLU A 242 -26.79 10.29 32.77
N GLU A 243 -26.96 10.45 31.46
CA GLU A 243 -25.90 10.30 30.45
C GLU A 243 -25.61 11.59 29.66
N GLU A 244 -24.35 11.75 29.23
CA GLU A 244 -23.95 12.81 28.32
C GLU A 244 -24.48 12.60 26.88
N ASN A 245 -24.51 13.67 26.08
CA ASN A 245 -24.77 13.65 24.64
C ASN A 245 -26.16 13.09 24.24
N ASN A 246 -27.20 13.47 24.97
CA ASN A 246 -28.62 13.18 24.66
C ASN A 246 -28.99 11.69 24.64
N LYS A 247 -28.16 10.80 25.18
CA LYS A 247 -28.47 9.35 25.18
C LYS A 247 -29.68 8.99 26.05
N ASP A 248 -29.90 9.76 27.10
CA ASP A 248 -31.01 9.61 28.05
C ASP A 248 -32.21 10.53 27.71
N LEU A 249 -32.15 11.22 26.57
CA LEU A 249 -33.18 12.18 26.20
C LEU A 249 -34.51 11.52 25.86
N ASP A 250 -34.48 10.28 25.34
CA ASP A 250 -35.70 9.51 25.08
C ASP A 250 -36.47 9.25 26.40
N ASN A 251 -35.77 8.78 27.44
CA ASN A 251 -36.35 8.54 28.78
C ASN A 251 -36.87 9.82 29.43
N ALA A 252 -36.14 10.94 29.27
CA ALA A 252 -36.57 12.24 29.80
C ALA A 252 -37.90 12.69 29.18
N ILE A 253 -38.08 12.46 27.87
CA ILE A 253 -39.32 12.78 27.16
C ILE A 253 -40.43 11.83 27.59
N GLU A 254 -40.17 10.52 27.69
CA GLU A 254 -41.16 9.56 28.20
C GLU A 254 -41.65 9.94 29.60
N THR A 255 -40.74 10.34 30.49
CA THR A 255 -41.07 10.77 31.87
C THR A 255 -41.82 12.10 31.89
N LEU A 256 -41.53 13.01 30.95
CA LEU A 256 -42.30 14.23 30.76
C LEU A 256 -43.75 13.92 30.33
N PHE A 257 -43.95 12.95 29.45
CA PHE A 257 -45.29 12.50 29.06
C PHE A 257 -46.02 11.74 30.18
N ASP A 258 -45.30 11.03 31.07
CA ASP A 258 -45.87 10.52 32.32
C ASP A 258 -46.39 11.65 33.20
N TYR A 259 -45.58 12.70 33.40
CA TYR A 259 -45.97 13.86 34.19
C TYR A 259 -47.16 14.60 33.58
N ILE A 260 -47.20 14.77 32.25
CA ILE A 260 -48.36 15.37 31.55
C ILE A 260 -49.64 14.56 31.80
N ASN A 261 -49.55 13.22 31.83
CA ASN A 261 -50.69 12.34 32.09
C ASN A 261 -51.21 12.40 33.54
N GLU A 262 -50.47 12.99 34.48
CA GLU A 262 -50.98 13.29 35.82
C GLU A 262 -52.05 14.40 35.81
N TYR A 263 -52.03 15.27 34.79
CA TYR A 263 -52.92 16.43 34.67
C TYR A 263 -53.93 16.32 33.52
N LEU A 264 -53.63 15.51 32.50
CA LEU A 264 -54.52 15.19 31.38
C LEU A 264 -54.74 13.67 31.33
N THR A 265 -55.99 13.23 31.36
CA THR A 265 -56.30 11.81 31.22
C THR A 265 -56.20 11.34 29.77
N ASN A 266 -55.54 10.20 29.56
CA ASN A 266 -55.45 9.46 28.29
C ASN A 266 -54.67 10.17 27.16
N VAL A 267 -53.60 10.91 27.47
CA VAL A 267 -52.68 11.40 26.43
C VAL A 267 -51.80 10.24 25.97
N GLU A 268 -51.94 9.83 24.71
CA GLU A 268 -51.10 8.78 24.12
C GLU A 268 -49.64 9.23 24.09
N LYS A 269 -48.75 8.37 24.63
CA LYS A 269 -47.31 8.63 24.62
C LYS A 269 -46.75 8.43 23.21
N PRO A 270 -45.91 9.36 22.71
CA PRO A 270 -45.23 9.15 21.44
C PRO A 270 -44.22 8.00 21.52
N ASN A 271 -43.95 7.33 20.40
CA ASN A 271 -42.87 6.36 20.27
C ASN A 271 -41.54 7.10 20.10
N VAL A 272 -40.82 7.33 21.19
CA VAL A 272 -39.63 8.18 21.24
C VAL A 272 -38.38 7.43 20.77
N ASP A 273 -37.79 7.88 19.66
CA ASP A 273 -36.44 7.52 19.22
C ASP A 273 -35.83 8.71 18.47
N TRP A 274 -35.16 9.60 19.19
CA TRP A 274 -34.64 10.83 18.58
C TRP A 274 -33.60 10.57 17.47
N LYS A 275 -32.91 9.42 17.48
CA LYS A 275 -31.94 9.07 16.43
C LYS A 275 -32.65 8.66 15.15
N ARG A 276 -33.73 7.88 15.24
CA ARG A 276 -34.61 7.57 14.11
C ARG A 276 -35.18 8.86 13.52
N ASP A 277 -35.61 9.78 14.37
CA ASP A 277 -36.30 11.01 13.95
C ASP A 277 -35.36 12.20 13.71
N TYR A 278 -34.04 11.98 13.78
CA TYR A 278 -33.00 13.01 13.72
C TYR A 278 -33.14 13.94 12.51
N THR A 279 -33.43 13.39 11.33
CA THR A 279 -33.61 14.18 10.11
C THR A 279 -34.75 15.18 10.25
N ASN A 280 -35.89 14.75 10.79
CA ASN A 280 -37.05 15.61 10.98
C ASN A 280 -36.79 16.66 12.06
N ILE A 281 -36.11 16.29 13.14
CA ILE A 281 -35.74 17.20 14.22
C ILE A 281 -34.76 18.27 13.71
N ASN A 282 -33.72 17.88 12.97
CA ASN A 282 -32.78 18.82 12.35
C ASN A 282 -33.48 19.81 11.41
N ASN A 283 -34.57 19.40 10.76
CA ASN A 283 -35.32 20.29 9.87
C ASN A 283 -36.04 21.41 10.63
N LEU A 284 -36.25 21.29 11.95
CA LEU A 284 -36.82 22.32 12.81
C LEU A 284 -35.80 23.40 13.24
N VAL A 285 -34.52 23.27 12.86
CA VAL A 285 -33.44 24.13 13.32
C VAL A 285 -32.92 25.00 12.17
N GLU A 286 -32.82 26.31 12.43
CA GLU A 286 -32.17 27.26 11.52
C GLU A 286 -30.67 27.39 11.87
N TYR A 287 -29.82 26.62 11.19
CA TYR A 287 -28.37 26.67 11.41
C TYR A 287 -27.70 27.81 10.60
N SER A 288 -26.70 28.46 11.20
CA SER A 288 -25.88 29.47 10.54
C SER A 288 -24.61 28.91 9.90
N ILE A 289 -24.19 29.52 8.79
CA ILE A 289 -22.92 29.21 8.12
C ILE A 289 -21.74 29.46 9.08
N LYS A 290 -20.81 28.50 9.14
CA LYS A 290 -19.59 28.59 9.92
C LYS A 290 -18.38 28.75 9.01
N GLU A 291 -17.49 29.68 9.33
CA GLU A 291 -16.27 29.91 8.54
C GLU A 291 -15.29 28.73 8.63
N LYS A 292 -15.15 28.14 9.82
CA LYS A 292 -14.33 26.94 10.06
C LYS A 292 -15.17 25.67 9.98
N SER A 293 -15.98 25.56 8.93
CA SER A 293 -16.89 24.44 8.72
C SER A 293 -16.24 23.23 8.05
N ILE A 294 -17.01 22.15 7.92
CA ILE A 294 -16.62 20.90 7.24
C ILE A 294 -16.25 21.13 5.77
N VAL A 295 -16.75 22.19 5.13
CA VAL A 295 -16.43 22.53 3.73
C VAL A 295 -14.94 22.68 3.45
N ASN A 296 -14.14 23.00 4.47
CA ASN A 296 -12.69 23.08 4.36
C ASN A 296 -12.01 21.70 4.24
N TYR A 297 -12.78 20.60 4.28
CA TYR A 297 -12.30 19.21 4.22
C TYR A 297 -12.99 18.44 3.08
N PRO A 298 -12.47 18.50 1.84
CA PRO A 298 -13.13 17.90 0.66
C PRO A 298 -13.44 16.41 0.77
N LEU A 299 -12.60 15.64 1.48
CA LEU A 299 -12.83 14.20 1.71
C LEU A 299 -14.03 13.93 2.63
N LEU A 300 -14.32 14.83 3.57
CA LEU A 300 -15.50 14.72 4.42
C LEU A 300 -16.77 15.06 3.65
N LEU A 301 -16.73 16.03 2.73
CA LEU A 301 -17.86 16.39 1.87
C LEU A 301 -18.35 15.21 1.03
N LYS A 302 -17.41 14.42 0.47
CA LYS A 302 -17.75 13.20 -0.29
C LYS A 302 -18.47 12.14 0.54
N GLN A 303 -18.29 12.18 1.86
CA GLN A 303 -18.84 11.21 2.78
C GLN A 303 -20.01 11.77 3.60
N TRP A 304 -20.49 12.97 3.28
CA TRP A 304 -21.63 13.58 3.95
C TRP A 304 -22.94 12.93 3.49
N ASN A 305 -23.79 12.52 4.42
CA ASN A 305 -25.11 11.98 4.08
C ASN A 305 -26.15 13.12 4.03
N ASN A 306 -26.40 13.68 2.84
CA ASN A 306 -27.36 14.79 2.67
C ASN A 306 -28.78 14.43 3.12
N THR A 307 -29.23 13.21 2.82
CA THR A 307 -30.59 12.78 3.13
C THR A 307 -30.82 12.64 4.63
N LYS A 308 -29.91 11.97 5.35
CA LYS A 308 -30.07 11.72 6.80
C LYS A 308 -29.79 12.97 7.66
N ASN A 309 -28.97 13.91 7.19
CA ASN A 309 -28.70 15.13 7.94
C ASN A 309 -29.78 16.23 7.79
N GLY A 310 -30.70 16.09 6.84
CA GLY A 310 -31.78 17.06 6.62
C GLY A 310 -31.25 18.45 6.28
N ASN A 311 -31.77 19.49 6.94
CA ASN A 311 -31.36 20.89 6.77
C ASN A 311 -29.96 21.22 7.30
N LEU A 312 -29.30 20.27 7.97
CA LEU A 312 -27.91 20.42 8.40
C LEU A 312 -26.98 20.17 7.20
N THR A 313 -26.42 21.24 6.66
CA THR A 313 -25.47 21.18 5.55
C THR A 313 -24.02 21.33 6.05
N PRO A 314 -23.01 20.85 5.30
CA PRO A 314 -21.61 20.84 5.77
C PRO A 314 -21.05 22.21 6.14
N ASP A 315 -21.50 23.28 5.48
CA ASP A 315 -21.12 24.69 5.74
C ASP A 315 -21.67 25.22 7.07
N ARG A 316 -22.64 24.53 7.67
CA ARG A 316 -23.31 24.93 8.92
C ARG A 316 -22.79 24.18 10.15
N VAL A 317 -21.78 23.31 9.97
CA VAL A 317 -21.18 22.53 11.05
C VAL A 317 -19.70 22.86 11.18
N TYR A 318 -19.26 23.26 12.38
CA TYR A 318 -17.84 23.41 12.66
C TYR A 318 -17.10 22.08 12.50
N ALA A 319 -15.91 22.09 11.88
CA ALA A 319 -15.12 20.88 11.66
C ALA A 319 -14.69 20.18 12.97
N ASN A 320 -14.51 20.94 14.06
CA ASN A 320 -14.18 20.43 15.39
C ASN A 320 -15.42 20.19 16.27
N SER A 321 -16.62 20.17 15.69
CA SER A 321 -17.85 19.86 16.43
C SER A 321 -17.81 18.45 17.00
N ASN A 322 -18.19 18.32 18.27
CA ASN A 322 -18.41 17.03 18.92
C ASN A 322 -19.83 16.49 18.70
N ASN A 323 -20.73 17.28 18.11
CA ASN A 323 -22.08 16.82 17.81
C ASN A 323 -22.03 15.82 16.64
N PRO A 324 -22.63 14.63 16.80
CA PRO A 324 -22.64 13.62 15.76
C PRO A 324 -23.49 14.02 14.55
N CYS A 325 -23.04 13.61 13.36
CA CYS A 325 -23.74 13.76 12.09
C CYS A 325 -23.71 12.43 11.33
N TYR A 326 -24.57 12.28 10.34
CA TYR A 326 -24.61 11.10 9.48
C TYR A 326 -23.58 11.18 8.35
N TRP A 327 -22.92 10.05 8.13
CA TRP A 327 -21.94 9.87 7.08
C TRP A 327 -22.31 8.69 6.19
N VAL A 328 -21.80 8.69 4.97
CA VAL A 328 -21.87 7.57 4.02
C VAL A 328 -20.49 7.37 3.43
N CYS A 329 -20.04 6.12 3.34
CA CYS A 329 -18.77 5.82 2.68
C CYS A 329 -18.95 5.85 1.16
N ASP A 330 -18.16 6.69 0.50
CA ASP A 330 -18.09 6.83 -0.96
C ASP A 330 -17.53 5.60 -1.68
N VAL A 331 -16.91 4.66 -0.95
CA VAL A 331 -16.31 3.44 -1.50
C VAL A 331 -17.22 2.22 -1.31
N CYS A 332 -17.72 1.99 -0.09
CA CYS A 332 -18.48 0.78 0.23
C CYS A 332 -19.97 1.01 0.51
N GLY A 333 -20.45 2.26 0.49
CA GLY A 333 -21.86 2.58 0.76
C GLY A 333 -22.28 2.45 2.24
N TYR A 334 -21.37 2.05 3.14
CA TYR A 334 -21.68 1.98 4.57
C TYR A 334 -22.17 3.34 5.09
N GLY A 335 -23.35 3.38 5.70
CA GLY A 335 -24.02 4.60 6.14
C GLY A 335 -25.31 4.95 5.37
N ASN A 336 -25.60 4.26 4.26
CA ASN A 336 -26.87 4.41 3.53
C ASN A 336 -28.04 3.85 4.34
N ASP A 337 -28.08 2.52 4.53
CA ASP A 337 -29.17 1.86 5.25
C ASP A 337 -28.96 1.93 6.77
N GLU A 338 -27.71 1.84 7.20
CA GLU A 338 -27.33 1.86 8.61
C GLU A 338 -26.77 3.22 9.06
N ASN A 339 -26.73 3.41 10.38
CA ASN A 339 -26.38 4.69 10.97
C ASN A 339 -24.86 4.77 11.21
N TRP A 340 -24.12 5.29 10.22
CA TRP A 340 -22.76 5.79 10.48
C TRP A 340 -22.85 7.20 11.08
N PHE A 341 -23.12 7.25 12.38
CA PHE A 341 -23.44 8.48 13.11
C PHE A 341 -22.32 8.83 14.11
N VAL A 342 -21.44 9.74 13.72
CA VAL A 342 -20.25 10.12 14.51
C VAL A 342 -19.93 11.61 14.35
N SER A 343 -19.20 12.20 15.28
CA SER A 343 -18.87 13.62 15.26
C SER A 343 -17.80 13.97 14.21
N PRO A 344 -17.88 15.14 13.56
CA PRO A 344 -16.83 15.64 12.66
C PRO A 344 -15.44 15.68 13.32
N ASN A 345 -15.36 16.08 14.58
CA ASN A 345 -14.09 16.12 15.32
C ASN A 345 -13.40 14.75 15.39
N SER A 346 -14.16 13.66 15.61
CA SER A 346 -13.60 12.30 15.63
C SER A 346 -13.08 11.83 14.26
N ARG A 347 -13.52 12.49 13.18
CA ARG A 347 -13.14 12.17 11.81
C ARG A 347 -11.84 12.87 11.38
N ILE A 348 -11.31 13.80 12.17
CA ILE A 348 -10.12 14.58 11.85
C ILE A 348 -9.04 14.29 12.91
N GLU A 349 -7.92 13.69 12.51
CA GLU A 349 -6.76 13.48 13.37
C GLU A 349 -6.05 14.81 13.69
N SER A 350 -5.22 14.84 14.74
CA SER A 350 -4.46 16.03 15.16
C SER A 350 -3.51 16.59 14.08
N ASN A 351 -3.08 15.74 13.14
CA ASN A 351 -2.25 16.09 11.99
C ASN A 351 -3.07 16.57 10.76
N GLY A 352 -4.41 16.70 10.90
CA GLY A 352 -5.33 17.08 9.83
C GLY A 352 -5.76 15.94 8.89
N LYS A 353 -5.28 14.71 9.12
CA LYS A 353 -5.66 13.53 8.34
C LYS A 353 -7.09 13.10 8.66
N ILE A 354 -7.83 12.71 7.62
CA ILE A 354 -9.19 12.22 7.78
C ILE A 354 -9.20 10.74 8.14
N ASN A 355 -9.84 10.41 9.27
CA ASN A 355 -10.23 9.05 9.61
C ASN A 355 -11.29 8.57 8.61
N GLY A 356 -10.90 7.58 7.80
CA GLY A 356 -11.76 6.97 6.80
C GLY A 356 -12.83 6.05 7.38
N CYS A 357 -13.58 5.39 6.50
CA CYS A 357 -14.64 4.46 6.88
C CYS A 357 -14.11 3.31 7.77
N PRO A 358 -14.76 3.01 8.92
CA PRO A 358 -14.34 1.94 9.82
C PRO A 358 -14.47 0.55 9.20
N VAL A 359 -15.37 0.38 8.23
CA VAL A 359 -15.55 -0.87 7.46
C VAL A 359 -14.40 -1.05 6.46
N CYS A 360 -14.12 -0.04 5.63
CA CYS A 360 -13.03 -0.11 4.64
C CYS A 360 -11.66 -0.27 5.30
N SER A 361 -11.45 0.34 6.48
CA SER A 361 -10.22 0.19 7.28
C SER A 361 -10.16 -1.10 8.10
N ASN A 362 -11.17 -1.97 7.99
CA ASN A 362 -11.30 -3.25 8.70
C ASN A 362 -11.26 -3.14 10.24
N LYS A 363 -11.55 -1.94 10.77
CA LYS A 363 -11.72 -1.72 12.21
C LYS A 363 -13.02 -2.35 12.69
N MET A 364 -14.06 -2.33 11.87
CA MET A 364 -15.40 -2.86 12.15
C MET A 364 -15.81 -3.88 11.10
N LEU A 365 -16.46 -4.97 11.51
CA LEU A 365 -17.01 -5.99 10.62
C LEU A 365 -18.38 -5.54 10.10
N LYS A 366 -18.60 -5.71 8.79
CA LYS A 366 -19.88 -5.54 8.13
C LYS A 366 -20.09 -6.66 7.12
N ILE A 367 -21.07 -7.53 7.43
CA ILE A 367 -21.48 -8.64 6.58
C ILE A 367 -21.96 -8.08 5.24
N GLY A 368 -21.54 -8.73 4.15
CA GLY A 368 -21.82 -8.32 2.77
C GLY A 368 -20.89 -7.21 2.26
N ILE A 369 -19.91 -6.76 3.06
CA ILE A 369 -18.94 -5.74 2.63
C ILE A 369 -17.50 -6.22 2.86
N ASN A 370 -17.09 -6.38 4.13
CA ASN A 370 -15.71 -6.67 4.49
C ASN A 370 -15.53 -7.96 5.30
N ASP A 371 -16.60 -8.76 5.42
CA ASP A 371 -16.48 -10.13 5.88
C ASP A 371 -15.57 -10.93 4.95
N PHE A 372 -14.93 -11.97 5.49
CA PHE A 372 -13.92 -12.74 4.79
C PHE A 372 -14.46 -13.37 3.50
N GLU A 373 -15.70 -13.87 3.50
CA GLU A 373 -16.31 -14.47 2.32
C GLU A 373 -16.50 -13.45 1.20
N THR A 374 -17.18 -12.34 1.49
CA THR A 374 -17.43 -11.27 0.53
C THR A 374 -16.13 -10.67 0.02
N PHE A 375 -15.16 -10.44 0.92
CA PHE A 375 -13.84 -9.94 0.53
C PHE A 375 -13.16 -10.87 -0.48
N CYS A 376 -13.13 -12.18 -0.22
CA CYS A 376 -12.48 -13.13 -1.13
C CYS A 376 -13.22 -13.23 -2.48
N LYS A 377 -14.55 -13.14 -2.50
CA LYS A 377 -15.35 -13.11 -3.73
C LYS A 377 -15.04 -11.87 -4.58
N ASN A 378 -14.90 -10.71 -3.94
CA ASN A 378 -14.62 -9.44 -4.62
C ASN A 378 -13.13 -9.27 -5.01
N ASN A 379 -12.23 -10.12 -4.52
CA ASN A 379 -10.80 -10.03 -4.77
C ASN A 379 -10.25 -11.34 -5.36
N PRO A 380 -10.13 -11.47 -6.70
CA PRO A 380 -9.76 -12.73 -7.37
C PRO A 380 -8.48 -13.40 -6.84
N LYS A 381 -7.51 -12.61 -6.39
CA LYS A 381 -6.25 -13.10 -5.76
C LYS A 381 -6.49 -14.01 -4.56
N PHE A 382 -7.56 -13.77 -3.80
CA PHE A 382 -7.87 -14.46 -2.55
C PHE A 382 -8.98 -15.51 -2.69
N LEU A 383 -9.59 -15.64 -3.88
CA LEU A 383 -10.71 -16.55 -4.12
C LEU A 383 -10.38 -18.02 -3.75
N HIS A 384 -9.14 -18.45 -3.99
CA HIS A 384 -8.67 -19.79 -3.62
C HIS A 384 -8.79 -20.11 -2.11
N LEU A 385 -8.79 -19.10 -1.25
CA LEU A 385 -8.90 -19.31 0.20
C LEU A 385 -10.28 -19.83 0.61
N LEU A 386 -11.35 -19.53 -0.14
CA LEU A 386 -12.68 -20.06 0.13
C LEU A 386 -12.70 -21.59 -0.03
N SER A 387 -12.04 -22.09 -1.07
CA SER A 387 -11.92 -23.54 -1.29
C SER A 387 -11.00 -24.23 -0.29
N GLU A 388 -10.06 -23.50 0.31
CA GLU A 388 -9.20 -24.03 1.37
C GLU A 388 -9.85 -23.97 2.76
N TRP A 389 -11.03 -23.36 2.93
CA TRP A 389 -11.71 -23.30 4.23
C TRP A 389 -12.28 -24.67 4.63
N ASP A 390 -11.95 -25.17 5.83
CA ASP A 390 -12.49 -26.43 6.35
C ASP A 390 -13.85 -26.19 7.02
N TYR A 391 -14.93 -26.22 6.22
CA TYR A 391 -16.30 -25.90 6.65
C TYR A 391 -16.77 -26.75 7.83
N GLU A 392 -16.48 -28.05 7.84
CA GLU A 392 -16.92 -28.95 8.91
C GLU A 392 -16.23 -28.64 10.24
N LYS A 393 -14.90 -28.49 10.23
CA LYS A 393 -14.15 -28.22 11.47
C LYS A 393 -14.41 -26.83 12.01
N ASN A 394 -14.52 -25.83 11.13
CA ASN A 394 -14.81 -24.46 11.57
C ASN A 394 -16.26 -24.33 12.09
N LYS A 395 -17.24 -24.99 11.46
CA LYS A 395 -18.62 -25.02 11.97
C LYS A 395 -18.69 -25.65 13.36
N LYS A 396 -17.96 -26.73 13.62
CA LYS A 396 -17.87 -27.36 14.97
C LYS A 396 -17.28 -26.43 16.04
N LYS A 397 -16.42 -25.47 15.64
CA LYS A 397 -15.88 -24.43 16.53
C LYS A 397 -16.85 -23.23 16.69
N GLY A 398 -17.98 -23.21 16.00
CA GLY A 398 -18.89 -22.06 15.97
C GLY A 398 -18.38 -20.89 15.11
N LEU A 399 -17.46 -21.16 14.17
CA LEU A 399 -16.95 -20.16 13.23
C LEU A 399 -17.70 -20.22 11.90
N GLU A 400 -18.29 -19.09 11.54
CA GLU A 400 -18.94 -18.87 10.25
C GLU A 400 -18.08 -17.95 9.37
N ILE A 401 -17.95 -18.32 8.09
CA ILE A 401 -17.03 -17.67 7.14
C ILE A 401 -17.39 -16.20 6.86
N ASN A 402 -18.68 -15.85 6.96
CA ASN A 402 -19.23 -14.51 6.73
C ASN A 402 -19.36 -13.67 8.03
N LYS A 403 -18.90 -14.18 9.17
CA LYS A 403 -18.95 -13.48 10.48
C LYS A 403 -17.57 -13.08 11.02
N ILE A 404 -16.55 -13.10 10.16
CA ILE A 404 -15.17 -12.76 10.51
C ILE A 404 -14.57 -11.79 9.49
N LYS A 405 -13.63 -10.95 9.92
CA LYS A 405 -12.94 -9.97 9.05
C LYS A 405 -11.80 -10.61 8.29
N PHE A 406 -11.49 -10.15 7.07
CA PHE A 406 -10.45 -10.77 6.23
C PHE A 406 -9.04 -10.87 6.86
N ASN A 407 -8.68 -9.94 7.73
CA ASN A 407 -7.36 -9.86 8.37
C ASN A 407 -7.40 -10.16 9.88
N ASP A 408 -8.44 -10.87 10.33
CA ASP A 408 -8.58 -11.16 11.75
C ASP A 408 -7.35 -11.91 12.30
N SER A 409 -6.93 -11.53 13.50
CA SER A 409 -5.73 -12.03 14.17
C SER A 409 -6.01 -12.69 15.51
N SER A 410 -7.26 -12.63 15.99
CA SER A 410 -7.71 -13.35 17.18
C SER A 410 -7.99 -14.81 16.85
N GLU A 411 -8.64 -15.07 15.71
CA GLU A 411 -9.16 -16.40 15.40
C GLU A 411 -8.17 -17.33 14.72
N THR A 412 -8.13 -18.56 15.23
CA THR A 412 -7.46 -19.70 14.59
C THR A 412 -8.48 -20.47 13.75
N ILE A 413 -8.18 -20.60 12.46
CA ILE A 413 -9.05 -21.17 11.42
C ILE A 413 -8.48 -22.51 10.95
N TYR A 414 -9.35 -23.48 10.72
CA TYR A 414 -9.00 -24.74 10.06
C TYR A 414 -9.06 -24.58 8.54
N TRP A 415 -8.01 -25.07 7.88
CA TRP A 415 -7.82 -25.04 6.44
C TRP A 415 -7.62 -26.46 5.93
N LYS A 416 -8.05 -26.73 4.70
CA LYS A 416 -7.88 -27.98 3.97
C LYS A 416 -7.16 -27.71 2.65
N CYS A 417 -6.10 -28.46 2.38
CA CYS A 417 -5.21 -28.12 1.28
C CYS A 417 -5.79 -28.66 -0.01
N ASN A 418 -6.06 -27.82 -0.98
CA ASN A 418 -6.56 -28.28 -2.28
C ASN A 418 -5.57 -29.19 -3.02
N LYS A 419 -4.26 -29.11 -2.73
CA LYS A 419 -3.23 -29.90 -3.41
C LYS A 419 -3.06 -31.30 -2.81
N CYS A 420 -3.05 -31.42 -1.48
CA CYS A 420 -2.73 -32.68 -0.80
C CYS A 420 -3.82 -33.17 0.17
N GLY A 421 -4.94 -32.47 0.28
CA GLY A 421 -6.05 -32.81 1.18
C GLY A 421 -5.77 -32.60 2.68
N HIS A 422 -4.53 -32.27 3.06
CA HIS A 422 -4.13 -32.07 4.45
C HIS A 422 -4.93 -30.97 5.13
N SER A 423 -5.43 -31.27 6.34
CA SER A 423 -6.11 -30.31 7.20
C SER A 423 -5.14 -29.76 8.24
N TRP A 424 -5.03 -28.44 8.36
CA TRP A 424 -4.20 -27.76 9.37
C TRP A 424 -4.96 -26.57 9.94
N ASN A 425 -4.47 -25.99 11.04
CA ASN A 425 -5.00 -24.74 11.57
C ASN A 425 -3.90 -23.67 11.66
N THR A 426 -4.30 -22.41 11.47
CA THR A 426 -3.45 -21.23 11.68
C THR A 426 -4.31 -19.99 11.84
N LYS A 427 -3.74 -18.89 12.33
CA LYS A 427 -4.44 -17.60 12.37
C LYS A 427 -4.83 -17.16 10.97
N LEU A 428 -5.99 -16.53 10.84
CA LEU A 428 -6.47 -16.08 9.53
C LEU A 428 -5.46 -15.14 8.85
N ASN A 429 -4.97 -14.12 9.56
CA ASN A 429 -3.95 -13.20 9.05
C ASN A 429 -2.62 -13.86 8.61
N ASP A 430 -2.25 -15.00 9.22
CA ASP A 430 -1.06 -15.76 8.85
C ASP A 430 -1.28 -16.44 7.49
N ARG A 431 -2.48 -16.95 7.21
CA ARG A 431 -2.83 -17.52 5.89
C ARG A 431 -3.05 -16.46 4.83
N THR A 432 -3.72 -15.35 5.15
CA THR A 432 -4.14 -14.32 4.19
C THR A 432 -3.03 -13.30 3.89
N VAL A 433 -2.53 -12.61 4.91
CA VAL A 433 -1.58 -11.51 4.77
C VAL A 433 -0.14 -12.03 4.65
N LYS A 434 0.26 -12.97 5.51
CA LYS A 434 1.61 -13.56 5.48
C LYS A 434 1.76 -14.72 4.50
N ASN A 435 0.67 -15.10 3.82
CA ASN A 435 0.62 -16.17 2.83
C ASN A 435 1.25 -17.50 3.29
N ARG A 436 1.04 -17.88 4.56
CA ARG A 436 1.52 -19.16 5.11
C ARG A 436 0.60 -20.30 4.64
N GLY A 437 1.02 -21.01 3.60
CA GLY A 437 0.30 -22.17 3.07
C GLY A 437 0.54 -23.48 3.84
N CYS A 438 0.04 -24.57 3.26
CA CYS A 438 0.19 -25.92 3.80
C CYS A 438 1.67 -26.31 4.00
N LYS A 439 2.08 -26.53 5.25
CA LYS A 439 3.45 -26.92 5.62
C LYS A 439 3.87 -28.28 5.05
N LEU A 440 2.91 -29.20 4.82
CA LEU A 440 3.19 -30.49 4.19
C LEU A 440 3.65 -30.33 2.74
N CYS A 441 2.98 -29.48 1.95
CA CYS A 441 3.41 -29.19 0.58
C CYS A 441 4.78 -28.52 0.52
N LEU A 442 5.19 -27.87 1.61
CA LEU A 442 6.52 -27.24 1.74
C LEU A 442 7.56 -28.17 2.39
N ASN A 443 7.23 -29.44 2.65
CA ASN A 443 8.09 -30.42 3.34
C ASN A 443 8.67 -29.94 4.68
N LYS A 444 8.01 -29.00 5.36
CA LYS A 444 8.42 -28.49 6.68
C LYS A 444 7.95 -29.37 7.85
N THR A 445 7.03 -30.28 7.58
CA THR A 445 6.49 -31.25 8.54
C THR A 445 6.36 -32.58 7.81
N ILE A 446 6.80 -33.67 8.44
CA ILE A 446 6.77 -35.01 7.84
C ILE A 446 5.64 -35.81 8.47
N VAL A 447 4.77 -36.33 7.61
CA VAL A 447 3.65 -37.18 7.99
C VAL A 447 3.85 -38.51 7.27
N LYS A 448 3.91 -39.56 8.09
CA LYS A 448 4.03 -40.94 7.63
C LYS A 448 2.89 -41.27 6.65
N ASN A 449 3.23 -41.98 5.58
CA ASN A 449 2.36 -42.37 4.47
C ASN A 449 1.87 -41.21 3.58
N VAL A 450 2.47 -40.01 3.69
CA VAL A 450 2.09 -38.84 2.89
C VAL A 450 3.29 -38.25 2.17
N ASN A 451 4.31 -37.83 2.91
CA ASN A 451 5.47 -37.14 2.33
C ASN A 451 6.83 -37.65 2.83
N ASP A 452 6.84 -38.85 3.41
CA ASP A 452 8.07 -39.59 3.72
C ASP A 452 8.71 -40.23 2.47
N ILE A 453 9.98 -40.61 2.58
CA ILE A 453 10.75 -41.22 1.49
C ILE A 453 10.18 -42.58 1.10
N ALA A 454 9.71 -43.39 2.05
CA ALA A 454 9.15 -44.71 1.74
C ALA A 454 7.92 -44.61 0.82
N THR A 455 7.11 -43.59 1.03
CA THR A 455 5.90 -43.32 0.23
C THR A 455 6.22 -42.64 -1.10
N THR A 456 7.07 -41.61 -1.08
CA THR A 456 7.33 -40.79 -2.27
C THR A 456 8.37 -41.41 -3.23
N HIS A 457 9.30 -42.23 -2.71
CA HIS A 457 10.42 -42.80 -3.45
C HIS A 457 10.69 -44.27 -3.08
N PRO A 458 9.72 -45.19 -3.28
CA PRO A 458 9.78 -46.56 -2.74
C PRO A 458 11.02 -47.36 -3.20
N LYS A 459 11.46 -47.18 -4.45
CA LYS A 459 12.67 -47.86 -4.97
C LYS A 459 13.94 -47.42 -4.24
N ILE A 460 14.08 -46.12 -3.95
CA ILE A 460 15.23 -45.57 -3.25
C ILE A 460 15.17 -45.92 -1.76
N ALA A 461 13.96 -45.97 -1.19
CA ALA A 461 13.74 -46.40 0.19
C ALA A 461 14.19 -47.85 0.48
N ASN A 462 14.36 -48.68 -0.56
CA ASN A 462 14.92 -50.03 -0.42
C ASN A 462 16.45 -50.03 -0.24
N GLU A 463 17.11 -48.95 -0.65
CA GLU A 463 18.55 -48.76 -0.40
C GLU A 463 18.83 -48.14 0.98
N TRP A 464 17.83 -47.95 1.84
CA TRP A 464 18.03 -47.37 3.17
C TRP A 464 18.74 -48.36 4.09
N ASP A 465 19.90 -47.97 4.64
CA ASP A 465 20.65 -48.81 5.59
C ASP A 465 20.00 -48.67 6.99
N ILE A 466 19.13 -49.62 7.34
CA ILE A 466 18.26 -49.53 8.54
C ILE A 466 19.11 -49.51 9.81
N ASP A 467 20.02 -50.47 9.95
CA ASP A 467 20.78 -50.67 11.18
C ASP A 467 21.70 -49.48 11.48
N LYS A 468 22.40 -48.96 10.46
CA LYS A 468 23.29 -47.82 10.65
C LYS A 468 22.55 -46.52 10.93
N ASN A 469 21.46 -46.24 10.23
CA ASN A 469 20.70 -45.02 10.48
C ASN A 469 20.03 -45.04 11.85
N LEU A 470 19.46 -46.18 12.25
CA LEU A 470 18.86 -46.31 13.58
C LEU A 470 19.91 -46.09 14.68
N LYS A 471 21.11 -46.67 14.52
CA LYS A 471 22.20 -46.51 15.48
C LYS A 471 22.79 -45.11 15.54
N GLU A 472 22.96 -44.43 14.40
CA GLU A 472 23.69 -43.16 14.33
C GLU A 472 22.80 -41.93 14.52
N ASN A 473 21.60 -41.93 13.94
CA ASN A 473 20.74 -40.75 13.89
C ASN A 473 19.29 -41.02 14.33
N GLY A 474 18.95 -42.27 14.67
CA GLY A 474 17.62 -42.66 15.14
C GLY A 474 16.51 -42.49 14.10
N ARG A 475 16.84 -42.38 12.81
CA ARG A 475 15.86 -42.11 11.75
C ARG A 475 15.46 -43.34 10.97
N THR A 476 14.25 -43.28 10.44
CA THR A 476 13.68 -44.27 9.54
C THR A 476 13.27 -43.63 8.21
N LYS A 477 13.13 -44.46 7.18
CA LYS A 477 12.57 -44.02 5.89
C LYS A 477 11.13 -43.48 5.96
N TYR A 478 10.43 -43.69 7.09
CA TYR A 478 9.05 -43.26 7.33
C TYR A 478 8.93 -41.92 8.07
N ASP A 479 10.03 -41.40 8.62
CA ASP A 479 10.07 -40.10 9.33
C ASP A 479 10.96 -39.05 8.63
N THR A 480 11.50 -39.42 7.47
CA THR A 480 12.45 -38.61 6.72
C THR A 480 11.88 -38.29 5.33
N SER A 481 12.03 -37.04 4.90
CA SER A 481 11.56 -36.54 3.61
C SER A 481 12.66 -36.56 2.57
N TYR A 482 12.28 -36.61 1.30
CA TYR A 482 13.27 -36.54 0.22
C TYR A 482 14.03 -35.20 0.22
N GLY A 483 13.50 -34.12 0.82
CA GLY A 483 14.18 -32.82 0.94
C GLY A 483 15.11 -32.71 2.14
N TYR A 484 15.32 -33.79 2.89
CA TYR A 484 16.23 -33.80 4.03
C TYR A 484 17.68 -33.67 3.56
N ASN A 485 18.40 -32.69 4.11
CA ASN A 485 19.73 -32.29 3.64
C ASN A 485 20.89 -32.82 4.51
N LYS A 486 20.62 -33.55 5.61
CA LYS A 486 21.70 -34.17 6.38
C LYS A 486 22.01 -35.57 5.83
N LEU A 487 23.25 -36.00 6.04
CA LEU A 487 23.73 -37.32 5.62
C LEU A 487 23.00 -38.44 6.35
N VAL A 488 22.60 -39.46 5.60
CA VAL A 488 22.07 -40.74 6.09
C VAL A 488 22.80 -41.86 5.37
N TRP A 489 22.76 -43.06 5.94
CA TRP A 489 23.38 -44.24 5.37
C TRP A 489 22.49 -44.91 4.32
N TRP A 490 23.12 -45.34 3.24
CA TRP A 490 22.52 -46.08 2.14
C TRP A 490 23.34 -47.33 1.88
N ILE A 491 22.69 -48.39 1.44
CA ILE A 491 23.29 -49.61 0.92
C ILE A 491 22.82 -49.82 -0.52
N CYS A 492 23.75 -49.77 -1.47
CA CYS A 492 23.39 -49.95 -2.87
C CYS A 492 23.15 -51.44 -3.20
N PRO A 493 22.56 -51.78 -4.36
CA PRO A 493 22.33 -53.16 -4.75
C PRO A 493 23.59 -54.05 -4.83
N ASN A 494 24.77 -53.44 -5.01
CA ASN A 494 26.06 -54.15 -4.98
C ASN A 494 26.60 -54.34 -3.55
N GLY A 495 25.82 -54.01 -2.52
CA GLY A 495 26.20 -54.18 -1.11
C GLY A 495 27.07 -53.07 -0.53
N HIS A 496 27.44 -52.04 -1.29
CA HIS A 496 28.28 -50.96 -0.78
C HIS A 496 27.49 -50.02 0.13
N SER A 497 27.97 -49.84 1.36
CA SER A 497 27.41 -48.90 2.32
C SER A 497 28.09 -47.52 2.21
N TYR A 498 27.30 -46.45 2.09
CA TYR A 498 27.77 -45.08 1.86
C TYR A 498 26.83 -44.03 2.45
N GLN A 499 27.36 -42.83 2.72
CA GLN A 499 26.56 -41.70 3.21
C GLN A 499 26.22 -40.72 2.08
N ALA A 500 24.97 -40.27 2.05
CA ALA A 500 24.49 -39.19 1.17
C ALA A 500 23.22 -38.57 1.79
N SER A 501 22.91 -37.31 1.46
CA SER A 501 21.64 -36.73 1.89
C SER A 501 20.47 -37.30 1.06
N PRO A 502 19.27 -37.49 1.63
CA PRO A 502 18.08 -37.82 0.84
C PRO A 502 17.79 -36.87 -0.31
N ASN A 503 18.07 -35.57 -0.13
CA ASN A 503 17.93 -34.58 -1.19
C ASN A 503 18.82 -34.87 -2.40
N ASP A 504 20.08 -35.25 -2.16
CA ASP A 504 21.01 -35.63 -3.23
C ASP A 504 20.71 -37.01 -3.83
N ARG A 505 20.02 -37.90 -3.08
CA ARG A 505 19.63 -39.24 -3.57
C ARG A 505 18.33 -39.27 -4.35
N CYS A 506 17.36 -38.44 -3.99
CA CYS A 506 16.00 -38.46 -4.56
C CYS A 506 15.72 -37.27 -5.48
N GLY A 507 16.55 -36.22 -5.48
CA GLY A 507 16.36 -35.03 -6.31
C GLY A 507 16.52 -35.29 -7.82
N LYS A 508 16.17 -34.29 -8.64
CA LYS A 508 16.24 -34.39 -10.12
C LYS A 508 17.65 -34.73 -10.65
N LYS A 509 18.70 -34.26 -9.97
CA LYS A 509 20.12 -34.55 -10.28
C LYS A 509 20.70 -35.62 -9.35
N HIS A 510 19.91 -36.65 -9.03
CA HIS A 510 20.32 -37.65 -8.06
C HIS A 510 21.69 -38.28 -8.33
N THR A 511 22.47 -38.46 -7.27
CA THR A 511 23.75 -39.18 -7.30
C THR A 511 23.58 -40.57 -6.72
N GLY A 512 24.10 -41.61 -7.36
CA GLY A 512 24.09 -42.99 -6.83
C GLY A 512 25.30 -43.30 -5.93
N CYS A 513 25.55 -44.60 -5.72
CA CYS A 513 26.71 -45.08 -4.98
C CYS A 513 28.03 -44.51 -5.53
N PRO A 514 28.87 -43.84 -4.70
CA PRO A 514 30.12 -43.24 -5.16
C PRO A 514 31.18 -44.28 -5.56
N TYR A 515 31.09 -45.49 -5.03
CA TYR A 515 31.98 -46.60 -5.39
C TYR A 515 31.63 -47.17 -6.76
N CYS A 516 30.35 -47.50 -7.00
CA CYS A 516 29.89 -48.01 -8.31
C CYS A 516 30.12 -47.00 -9.46
N SER A 517 30.04 -45.70 -9.16
CA SER A 517 30.28 -44.64 -10.15
C SER A 517 31.76 -44.25 -10.31
N ASN A 518 32.68 -44.93 -9.62
CA ASN A 518 34.13 -44.63 -9.61
C ASN A 518 34.48 -43.21 -9.16
N LYS A 519 33.64 -42.60 -8.32
CA LYS A 519 33.93 -41.30 -7.70
C LYS A 519 34.74 -41.46 -6.41
N LYS A 520 34.66 -42.63 -5.77
CA LYS A 520 35.43 -42.99 -4.57
C LYS A 520 36.05 -44.38 -4.75
N LEU A 521 37.30 -44.53 -4.32
CA LEU A 521 38.02 -45.81 -4.32
C LEU A 521 37.46 -46.76 -3.27
N LEU A 522 37.26 -48.01 -3.67
CA LEU A 522 37.01 -49.17 -2.82
C LEU A 522 37.93 -50.29 -3.31
N LYS A 523 38.99 -50.56 -2.54
CA LYS A 523 39.95 -51.63 -2.82
C LYS A 523 39.24 -52.99 -2.84
N GLY A 524 39.63 -53.86 -3.77
CA GLY A 524 38.98 -55.14 -4.03
C GLY A 524 37.70 -55.02 -4.87
N PHE A 525 37.36 -53.83 -5.39
CA PHE A 525 36.17 -53.64 -6.22
C PHE A 525 36.46 -52.78 -7.45
N ASN A 526 36.82 -51.51 -7.26
CA ASN A 526 36.97 -50.54 -8.35
C ASN A 526 38.38 -49.95 -8.49
N ASP A 527 39.33 -50.41 -7.68
CA ASP A 527 40.75 -50.17 -7.93
C ASP A 527 41.18 -50.80 -9.26
N PHE A 528 42.23 -50.24 -9.84
CA PHE A 528 42.68 -50.60 -11.17
C PHE A 528 43.20 -52.03 -11.28
N GLU A 529 43.92 -52.53 -10.28
CA GLU A 529 44.41 -53.91 -10.24
C GLU A 529 43.26 -54.92 -10.24
N THR A 530 42.31 -54.77 -9.31
CA THR A 530 41.14 -55.65 -9.22
C THR A 530 40.28 -55.56 -10.48
N PHE A 531 40.12 -54.36 -11.05
CA PHE A 531 39.43 -54.21 -12.34
C PHE A 531 40.09 -55.04 -13.44
N CYS A 532 41.42 -55.00 -13.58
CA CYS A 532 42.11 -55.76 -14.63
C CYS A 532 42.01 -57.28 -14.40
N HIS A 533 42.10 -57.75 -13.16
CA HIS A 533 41.92 -59.18 -12.86
C HIS A 533 40.49 -59.66 -13.16
N ASN A 534 39.48 -58.82 -12.89
CA ASN A 534 38.09 -59.16 -13.16
C ASN A 534 37.68 -58.99 -14.64
N ASN A 535 38.51 -58.37 -15.48
CA ASN A 535 38.22 -58.13 -16.90
C ASN A 535 39.42 -58.57 -17.76
N PRO A 536 39.47 -59.84 -18.20
CA PRO A 536 40.65 -60.45 -18.83
C PRO A 536 41.22 -59.68 -20.03
N GLU A 537 40.39 -58.95 -20.80
CA GLU A 537 40.88 -58.16 -21.94
C GLU A 537 41.81 -57.01 -21.54
N PHE A 538 41.78 -56.59 -20.27
CA PHE A 538 42.62 -55.52 -19.73
C PHE A 538 43.82 -56.03 -18.94
N LEU A 539 43.98 -57.35 -18.77
CA LEU A 539 45.06 -57.93 -17.99
C LEU A 539 46.46 -57.51 -18.48
N HIS A 540 46.61 -57.32 -19.80
CA HIS A 540 47.84 -56.82 -20.42
C HIS A 540 48.26 -55.45 -19.88
N LEU A 541 47.33 -54.61 -19.40
CA LEU A 541 47.65 -53.29 -18.85
C LEU A 541 48.50 -53.38 -17.57
N LEU A 542 48.35 -54.44 -16.76
CA LEU A 542 49.19 -54.65 -15.58
C LEU A 542 50.66 -54.80 -15.98
N SER A 543 50.93 -55.51 -17.07
CA SER A 543 52.30 -55.67 -17.61
C SER A 543 52.86 -54.41 -18.27
N GLU A 544 51.99 -53.48 -18.66
CA GLU A 544 52.39 -52.21 -19.27
C GLU A 544 52.55 -51.06 -18.26
N TRP A 545 52.21 -51.28 -16.99
CA TRP A 545 52.41 -50.28 -15.93
C TRP A 545 53.90 -50.09 -15.66
N ASP A 546 54.40 -48.85 -15.78
CA ASP A 546 55.80 -48.55 -15.48
C ASP A 546 56.01 -48.34 -13.97
N TYR A 547 56.28 -49.42 -13.24
CA TYR A 547 56.48 -49.42 -11.79
C TYR A 547 57.64 -48.53 -11.31
N LYS A 548 58.59 -48.17 -12.18
CA LYS A 548 59.72 -47.31 -11.81
C LYS A 548 59.39 -45.83 -11.96
N LYS A 549 58.48 -45.49 -12.88
CA LYS A 549 58.14 -44.09 -13.20
C LYS A 549 56.87 -43.59 -12.51
N ASN A 550 55.98 -44.48 -12.08
CA ASN A 550 54.74 -44.11 -11.41
C ASN A 550 54.94 -43.95 -9.91
N SER A 551 54.38 -42.88 -9.34
CA SER A 551 54.34 -42.63 -7.89
C SER A 551 53.17 -43.32 -7.18
N PHE A 552 52.12 -43.69 -7.93
CA PHE A 552 50.97 -44.42 -7.39
C PHE A 552 51.23 -45.93 -7.41
N LYS A 553 50.74 -46.64 -6.39
CA LYS A 553 50.60 -48.10 -6.48
C LYS A 553 49.43 -48.45 -7.39
N ILE A 554 49.49 -49.66 -7.93
CA ILE A 554 48.55 -50.14 -8.95
C ILE A 554 47.10 -50.27 -8.42
N ASP A 555 46.93 -50.38 -7.09
CA ASP A 555 45.66 -50.52 -6.38
C ASP A 555 45.18 -49.22 -5.70
N GLU A 556 45.89 -48.09 -5.87
CA GLU A 556 45.60 -46.81 -5.22
C GLU A 556 44.68 -45.89 -6.02
N LEU A 557 44.35 -46.28 -7.26
CA LEU A 557 43.52 -45.48 -8.15
C LEU A 557 42.33 -46.29 -8.66
N VAL A 558 41.18 -45.61 -8.78
CA VAL A 558 40.03 -46.19 -9.48
C VAL A 558 40.38 -46.37 -10.96
N TYR A 559 39.95 -47.47 -11.58
CA TYR A 559 40.27 -47.74 -12.99
C TYR A 559 39.82 -46.62 -13.95
N GLY A 560 38.84 -45.81 -13.56
CA GLY A 560 38.32 -44.66 -14.30
C GLY A 560 39.03 -43.32 -14.02
N SER A 561 40.19 -43.32 -13.35
CA SER A 561 40.87 -42.10 -12.91
C SER A 561 41.40 -41.23 -14.06
N ASN A 562 41.45 -39.91 -13.82
CA ASN A 562 42.09 -38.95 -14.73
C ASN A 562 43.60 -38.81 -14.50
N GLU A 563 44.14 -39.44 -13.44
CA GLU A 563 45.57 -39.38 -13.14
C GLU A 563 46.41 -39.90 -14.31
N VAL A 564 47.47 -39.16 -14.62
CA VAL A 564 48.37 -39.47 -15.74
C VAL A 564 49.37 -40.52 -15.29
N ILE A 565 49.34 -41.66 -15.97
CA ILE A 565 50.17 -42.83 -15.68
C ILE A 565 51.21 -43.00 -16.78
N ALA A 566 52.42 -43.36 -16.38
CA ALA A 566 53.50 -43.78 -17.26
C ALA A 566 53.32 -45.25 -17.66
N TRP A 567 53.34 -45.50 -18.97
CA TRP A 567 53.14 -46.82 -19.58
C TRP A 567 54.36 -47.21 -20.40
N LYS A 568 54.63 -48.51 -20.45
CA LYS A 568 55.61 -49.14 -21.32
C LYS A 568 54.93 -50.23 -22.14
N CYS A 569 54.98 -50.12 -23.47
CA CYS A 569 54.24 -51.01 -24.35
C CYS A 569 54.84 -52.41 -24.29
N SER A 570 54.02 -53.40 -24.01
CA SER A 570 54.42 -54.81 -23.97
C SER A 570 54.90 -55.33 -25.34
N LYS A 571 54.35 -54.79 -26.44
CA LYS A 571 54.66 -55.21 -27.82
C LYS A 571 55.91 -54.58 -28.41
N CYS A 572 56.09 -53.26 -28.25
CA CYS A 572 57.15 -52.51 -28.95
C CYS A 572 58.11 -51.73 -28.03
N GLY A 573 57.90 -51.78 -26.72
CA GLY A 573 58.74 -51.09 -25.72
C GLY A 573 58.62 -49.56 -25.71
N HIS A 574 57.70 -48.96 -26.48
CA HIS A 574 57.43 -47.51 -26.45
C HIS A 574 56.98 -47.07 -25.06
N HIS A 575 57.48 -45.92 -24.58
CA HIS A 575 57.06 -45.34 -23.30
C HIS A 575 56.22 -44.09 -23.56
N TRP A 576 55.11 -43.94 -22.84
CA TRP A 576 54.25 -42.76 -22.95
C TRP A 576 53.45 -42.52 -21.67
N ASN A 577 52.96 -41.30 -21.51
CA ASN A 577 52.16 -40.89 -20.38
C ASN A 577 50.73 -40.60 -20.84
N THR A 578 49.73 -41.15 -20.17
CA THR A 578 48.31 -40.87 -20.48
C THR A 578 47.43 -41.13 -19.26
N PRO A 579 46.28 -40.42 -19.12
CA PRO A 579 45.31 -40.72 -18.07
C PRO A 579 44.90 -42.19 -18.03
N LEU A 580 44.78 -42.75 -16.82
CA LEU A 580 44.39 -44.15 -16.61
C LEU A 580 43.08 -44.51 -17.32
N ARG A 581 42.06 -43.65 -17.23
CA ARG A 581 40.77 -43.83 -17.91
C ARG A 581 40.90 -44.01 -19.43
N ARG A 582 41.95 -43.45 -20.06
CA ARG A 582 42.13 -43.58 -21.51
C ARG A 582 42.52 -45.00 -21.89
N ARG A 583 43.31 -45.67 -21.04
CA ARG A 583 43.69 -47.08 -21.23
C ARG A 583 42.56 -48.04 -20.92
N THR A 584 41.74 -47.73 -19.92
CA THR A 584 40.62 -48.58 -19.48
C THR A 584 39.33 -48.25 -20.25
N LYS A 585 38.62 -47.17 -19.90
CA LYS A 585 37.31 -46.82 -20.47
C LYS A 585 37.36 -46.50 -21.95
N CYS A 586 38.40 -45.82 -22.41
CA CYS A 586 38.52 -45.42 -23.81
C CYS A 586 39.34 -46.41 -24.67
N LYS A 587 39.91 -47.45 -24.06
CA LYS A 587 40.70 -48.51 -24.73
C LYS A 587 41.81 -47.99 -25.67
N TYR A 588 42.39 -46.82 -25.39
CA TYR A 588 43.53 -46.30 -26.14
C TYR A 588 44.77 -47.17 -25.86
N GLY A 589 45.37 -47.71 -26.92
CA GLY A 589 46.62 -48.47 -26.86
C GLY A 589 47.85 -47.62 -27.14
N CYS A 590 48.96 -48.30 -27.46
CA CYS A 590 50.21 -47.65 -27.86
C CYS A 590 50.06 -46.96 -29.23
N GLU A 591 50.29 -45.65 -29.27
CA GLU A 591 50.23 -44.84 -30.49
C GLU A 591 51.24 -45.27 -31.56
N LYS A 592 52.42 -45.74 -31.15
CA LYS A 592 53.47 -46.21 -32.06
C LYS A 592 53.02 -47.47 -32.78
N CYS A 593 52.48 -48.44 -32.05
CA CYS A 593 51.87 -49.65 -32.63
C CYS A 593 50.72 -49.29 -33.57
N ALA A 594 49.80 -48.42 -33.13
CA ALA A 594 48.67 -48.01 -33.95
C ALA A 594 49.10 -47.32 -35.26
N ARG A 595 50.18 -46.51 -35.22
CA ARG A 595 50.73 -45.85 -36.41
C ARG A 595 51.36 -46.84 -37.38
N GLU A 596 52.12 -47.81 -36.91
CA GLU A 596 52.72 -48.85 -37.76
C GLU A 596 51.63 -49.75 -38.38
N GLU A 597 50.64 -50.17 -37.60
CA GLU A 597 49.48 -50.91 -38.11
C GLU A 597 48.73 -50.11 -39.20
N ASN A 598 48.57 -48.79 -39.02
CA ASN A 598 47.90 -47.95 -40.01
C ASN A 598 48.72 -47.76 -41.29
N LYS A 599 50.05 -47.61 -41.18
CA LYS A 599 50.93 -47.57 -42.37
C LYS A 599 50.80 -48.84 -43.20
N GLU A 600 50.76 -49.99 -42.55
CA GLU A 600 50.60 -51.27 -43.23
C GLU A 600 49.22 -51.39 -43.89
N LYS A 601 48.14 -50.99 -43.20
CA LYS A 601 46.79 -50.92 -43.78
C LYS A 601 46.73 -50.02 -45.02
N ILE A 602 47.37 -48.85 -44.99
CA ILE A 602 47.43 -47.93 -46.14
C ILE A 602 48.22 -48.55 -47.29
N ARG A 603 49.35 -49.21 -47.00
CA ARG A 603 50.18 -49.89 -48.01
C ARG A 603 49.40 -51.00 -48.72
N VAL A 604 48.72 -51.86 -47.95
CA VAL A 604 47.87 -52.92 -48.48
C VAL A 604 46.73 -52.33 -49.33
N SER A 605 46.04 -51.32 -48.83
CA SER A 605 44.96 -50.64 -49.57
C SER A 605 45.40 -50.04 -50.91
N ARG A 606 46.58 -49.38 -50.95
CA ARG A 606 47.12 -48.78 -52.19
C ARG A 606 47.50 -49.81 -53.25
N THR A 607 47.81 -51.04 -52.84
CA THR A 607 48.27 -52.11 -53.73
C THR A 607 47.10 -52.95 -54.25
N LYS A 608 45.96 -52.92 -53.54
CA LYS A 608 44.76 -53.71 -53.84
C LYS A 608 44.21 -53.46 -55.27
N GLY A 609 44.08 -54.52 -56.06
CA GLY A 609 43.57 -54.51 -57.45
C GLY A 609 44.56 -53.96 -58.48
N LYS A 610 45.77 -53.61 -58.06
CA LYS A 610 46.86 -53.12 -58.92
C LYS A 610 48.07 -54.03 -58.88
N GLU A 611 47.96 -55.19 -58.23
CA GLU A 611 49.04 -56.17 -58.07
C GLU A 611 49.55 -56.59 -59.45
N LEU A 612 50.86 -56.82 -59.58
CA LEU A 612 51.46 -57.26 -60.83
C LEU A 612 50.85 -58.59 -61.30
N SER A 613 50.63 -59.54 -60.38
CA SER A 613 49.97 -60.81 -60.70
C SER A 613 48.53 -60.64 -61.16
N THR A 614 47.78 -59.69 -60.58
CA THR A 614 46.39 -59.40 -60.98
C THR A 614 46.32 -58.69 -62.34
N VAL A 615 47.14 -57.65 -62.54
CA VAL A 615 47.06 -56.76 -63.71
C VAL A 615 47.73 -57.36 -64.94
N ASN A 616 48.83 -58.10 -64.74
CA ASN A 616 49.53 -58.77 -65.83
C ASN A 616 50.17 -60.09 -65.36
N PRO A 617 49.38 -61.18 -65.28
CA PRO A 617 49.87 -62.50 -64.87
C PRO A 617 51.00 -63.03 -65.75
N GLU A 618 50.97 -62.74 -67.05
CA GLU A 618 52.00 -63.19 -67.99
C GLU A 618 53.35 -62.51 -67.74
N LEU A 619 53.34 -61.22 -67.42
CA LEU A 619 54.54 -60.53 -66.98
C LEU A 619 55.01 -61.05 -65.62
N ALA A 620 54.09 -61.39 -64.71
CA ALA A 620 54.44 -61.94 -63.40
C ALA A 620 55.23 -63.26 -63.48
N LYS A 621 55.04 -64.07 -64.54
CA LYS A 621 55.84 -65.29 -64.78
C LYS A 621 57.34 -65.05 -64.94
N TYR A 622 57.73 -63.83 -65.29
CA TYR A 622 59.13 -63.44 -65.39
C TYR A 622 59.74 -63.02 -64.04
N TRP A 623 59.01 -63.09 -62.93
CA TRP A 623 59.49 -62.71 -61.61
C TRP A 623 60.48 -63.74 -61.04
N ASP A 624 61.60 -63.28 -60.51
CA ASP A 624 62.57 -64.15 -59.83
C ASP A 624 62.24 -64.21 -58.32
N TYR A 625 61.51 -65.24 -57.89
CA TYR A 625 61.05 -65.37 -56.50
C TYR A 625 62.20 -65.54 -55.50
N ASP A 626 63.27 -66.25 -55.89
CA ASP A 626 64.42 -66.51 -55.02
C ASP A 626 65.21 -65.24 -54.72
N LYS A 627 65.22 -64.27 -55.66
CA LYS A 627 65.95 -63.00 -55.52
C LYS A 627 65.11 -61.83 -55.00
N ASN A 628 63.80 -61.99 -54.82
CA ASN A 628 62.90 -60.94 -54.36
C ASN A 628 62.16 -61.34 -53.06
N LEU A 629 62.88 -61.76 -52.01
CA LEU A 629 62.30 -62.38 -50.81
C LEU A 629 61.25 -61.52 -50.05
N GLU A 630 61.39 -60.20 -50.06
CA GLU A 630 60.46 -59.30 -49.35
C GLU A 630 59.20 -58.95 -50.17
N ARG A 631 59.18 -59.26 -51.47
CA ARG A 631 58.13 -58.81 -52.38
C ARG A 631 57.76 -59.87 -53.41
N THR A 632 56.46 -60.07 -53.55
CA THR A 632 55.88 -60.95 -54.56
C THR A 632 55.14 -60.11 -55.62
N PRO A 633 54.84 -60.69 -56.78
CA PRO A 633 53.92 -60.08 -57.74
C PRO A 633 52.56 -59.73 -57.12
N ASP A 634 52.11 -60.47 -56.09
CA ASP A 634 50.83 -60.27 -55.39
C ASP A 634 50.85 -59.09 -54.39
N ASN A 635 52.02 -58.57 -54.02
CA ASN A 635 52.13 -57.43 -53.11
C ASN A 635 52.91 -56.25 -53.70
N THR A 636 53.13 -56.28 -55.02
CA THR A 636 53.82 -55.24 -55.78
C THR A 636 52.93 -54.71 -56.90
N ALA A 637 52.66 -53.41 -56.92
CA ALA A 637 51.81 -52.81 -57.94
C ALA A 637 52.44 -52.82 -59.34
N PHE A 638 51.67 -53.07 -60.41
CA PHE A 638 52.12 -53.08 -61.81
C PHE A 638 52.80 -51.78 -62.25
N GLY A 639 52.37 -50.63 -61.71
CA GLY A 639 52.97 -49.31 -61.97
C GLY A 639 54.13 -48.94 -61.05
N SER A 640 54.64 -49.88 -60.25
CA SER A 640 55.65 -49.61 -59.23
C SER A 640 57.04 -49.32 -59.81
N ASN A 641 57.71 -48.32 -59.25
CA ASN A 641 59.13 -48.06 -59.51
C ASN A 641 60.07 -49.05 -58.81
N TYR A 642 59.52 -50.01 -58.07
CA TYR A 642 60.31 -51.07 -57.43
C TYR A 642 61.13 -51.84 -58.47
N VAL A 643 62.44 -51.85 -58.30
CA VAL A 643 63.39 -52.59 -59.15
C VAL A 643 63.43 -54.03 -58.68
N ALA A 644 62.76 -54.90 -59.43
CA ALA A 644 62.73 -56.32 -59.17
C ALA A 644 63.80 -57.06 -59.97
N SER A 645 64.19 -58.22 -59.47
CA SER A 645 64.92 -59.21 -60.25
C SER A 645 63.94 -60.00 -61.12
N TRP A 646 64.23 -60.11 -62.42
CA TRP A 646 63.44 -60.82 -63.41
C TRP A 646 64.25 -61.97 -64.00
N LYS A 647 63.58 -63.06 -64.39
CA LYS A 647 64.17 -64.24 -65.00
C LYS A 647 63.26 -64.72 -66.14
N CYS A 648 63.82 -64.88 -67.34
CA CYS A 648 63.07 -65.38 -68.48
C CYS A 648 62.76 -66.88 -68.31
N PRO A 649 61.49 -67.32 -68.39
CA PRO A 649 61.15 -68.74 -68.27
C PRO A 649 61.67 -69.58 -69.45
N ASN A 650 61.89 -68.99 -70.64
CA ASN A 650 62.27 -69.72 -71.85
C ASN A 650 63.78 -69.91 -72.00
N CYS A 651 64.60 -68.95 -71.58
CA CYS A 651 66.06 -68.99 -71.75
C CYS A 651 66.85 -68.79 -70.45
N ASN A 652 66.18 -68.67 -69.31
CA ASN A 652 66.77 -68.41 -67.98
C ASN A 652 67.62 -67.14 -67.85
N TYR A 653 67.66 -66.27 -68.86
CA TYR A 653 68.33 -64.99 -68.76
C TYR A 653 67.73 -64.13 -67.64
N SER A 654 68.56 -63.59 -66.76
CA SER A 654 68.14 -62.76 -65.64
C SER A 654 68.57 -61.30 -65.82
N TRP A 655 67.72 -60.37 -65.39
CA TRP A 655 68.02 -58.94 -65.39
C TRP A 655 67.30 -58.22 -64.25
N LYS A 656 67.68 -56.96 -63.98
CA LYS A 656 66.99 -56.09 -63.02
C LYS A 656 66.35 -54.93 -63.74
N ALA A 657 65.09 -54.65 -63.40
CA ALA A 657 64.34 -53.52 -63.95
C ALA A 657 63.15 -53.17 -63.05
N SER A 658 62.64 -51.95 -63.15
CA SER A 658 61.44 -51.57 -62.42
C SER A 658 60.19 -52.25 -62.98
N VAL A 659 59.21 -52.56 -62.12
CA VAL A 659 57.92 -53.15 -62.55
C VAL A 659 57.22 -52.27 -63.57
N GLN A 660 57.22 -50.95 -63.37
CA GLN A 660 56.65 -50.00 -64.32
C GLN A 660 57.33 -50.08 -65.70
N TYR A 661 58.66 -50.12 -65.74
CA TYR A 661 59.41 -50.21 -66.99
C TYR A 661 59.11 -51.53 -67.72
N MET A 662 59.10 -52.64 -66.98
CA MET A 662 58.79 -53.96 -67.54
C MET A 662 57.34 -54.04 -68.03
N GLY A 663 56.41 -53.46 -67.29
CA GLY A 663 55.01 -53.33 -67.69
C GLY A 663 54.83 -52.56 -69.00
N LYS A 664 55.54 -51.44 -69.17
CA LYS A 664 55.52 -50.65 -70.42
C LYS A 664 56.11 -51.45 -71.60
N LYS A 665 57.30 -52.02 -71.41
CA LYS A 665 57.99 -52.81 -72.45
C LYS A 665 57.17 -54.02 -72.89
N TYR A 666 56.48 -54.68 -71.96
CA TYR A 666 55.60 -55.80 -72.26
C TYR A 666 54.40 -55.37 -73.13
N LYS A 667 53.76 -54.25 -72.80
CA LYS A 667 52.67 -53.69 -73.62
C LYS A 667 53.10 -53.33 -75.04
N GLU A 668 54.32 -52.82 -75.21
CA GLU A 668 54.83 -52.36 -76.51
C GLU A 668 55.30 -53.51 -77.41
N LYS A 669 55.92 -54.56 -76.86
CA LYS A 669 56.63 -55.57 -77.67
C LYS A 669 56.13 -57.00 -77.49
N GLY A 670 55.29 -57.29 -76.50
CA GLY A 670 54.84 -58.65 -76.14
C GLY A 670 55.93 -59.54 -75.54
N ILE A 671 57.16 -59.45 -76.05
CA ILE A 671 58.35 -60.18 -75.59
C ILE A 671 59.34 -59.19 -74.96
N ILE A 672 59.65 -59.41 -73.68
CA ILE A 672 60.47 -58.49 -72.87
C ILE A 672 61.90 -58.97 -72.64
N CYS A 673 62.17 -60.26 -72.81
CA CYS A 673 63.52 -60.81 -72.75
C CYS A 673 64.30 -60.38 -73.99
N SER A 674 65.46 -59.75 -73.82
CA SER A 674 66.34 -59.35 -74.93
C SER A 674 66.92 -60.53 -75.68
N ASN A 675 67.07 -61.69 -75.02
CA ASN A 675 67.67 -62.90 -75.60
C ASN A 675 66.65 -63.79 -76.34
N CYS A 676 65.35 -63.45 -76.30
CA CYS A 676 64.28 -64.19 -76.99
C CYS A 676 63.60 -63.34 -78.08
N LYS A 677 64.24 -62.25 -78.49
CA LYS A 677 63.74 -61.33 -79.52
C LYS A 677 63.88 -61.92 -80.92
#